data_AF-A8M574-F1
#
_entry.id   AF-A8M574-F1
#
_cell.length_a   1.000
_cell.length_b   1.000
_cell.length_c   1.000
_cell.angle_alpha   90.00
_cell.angle_beta   90.00
_cell.angle_gamma   90.00
#
_symmetry.space_group_name_H-M   'P 1'
#
loop_
_entity.id
_entity.type
_entity.pdbx_description
1 polymer ?
#
loop_
_entity_poly.entity_id
_entity_poly.type
_entity_poly.pdbx_seq_one_letter_code
_entity_poly.pdbx_strand_id
1 'polypeptide(L)'
;MAGAAAEQRRLTAVVECWLGRPVLVVGDAMLDEWRFAESDRLCREAPAPILTLRRRISAAGGAANTAVNIAALGGRAALVAPIGADVAGDELHDCLDRADVWDRTVSQPGRPTPVKRRMLAGSQILLREDSGGPEDPPDDAGVARLLTALACATAELHAAGGTAPTLVVCDYALGALSAPVRAWLVANRERYATVALDAHDLAEWRGLAPTVVTPSFAEASRLLARTVARPSGDHAPGRGAGRDLPLDSPDDAQSDGPSELSVGVAPGNGRGTHPDAHRPTTPARPEPTAPTHPQSTTPPHPEPAAPPHPELATAAGRPAATDQPYPAEDQVTRGGTDPADAGLAATDGCAGLGASVDATGSGMDRAVLAESRLAELRQHTGADVVAVTLDTDGAVVAGPDGEPSRSHSNPVPASHTVGAGDAYLAAMTLALAADAPLPIAAQLAQLAATITVSDTGTCVCRREDLLTALDRPADRGWPTLVDADELATIAVAHRRAGRSVVFTNGCFDVLHPGHVRYLEQARALGDLLVVAVNADGSVRRLKGADRPVNPVEDRVALLAALTHVDHVVVFEEDSPARLIEAVRPDVYVKGGDYPPELVPEAPLVRRLGGQVRTLGYVPDRSTSAIIDRIRAHGATAPVAGQA
;
A
#
# COMPACT_ATOMS: atom_id res chain seq x y z
N MET A 1 -17.31 -7.23 26.11
CA MET A 1 -18.41 -7.39 25.12
C MET A 1 -19.25 -6.12 24.92
N ALA A 2 -19.85 -5.51 25.95
CA ALA A 2 -20.70 -4.31 25.77
C ALA A 2 -19.95 -3.06 25.24
N GLY A 3 -18.69 -2.86 25.65
CA GLY A 3 -17.85 -1.75 25.19
C GLY A 3 -17.42 -1.87 23.72
N ALA A 4 -16.93 -3.04 23.30
CA ALA A 4 -16.54 -3.29 21.91
C ALA A 4 -17.72 -3.15 20.92
N ALA A 5 -18.90 -3.65 21.29
CA ALA A 5 -20.10 -3.47 20.47
C ALA A 5 -20.57 -2.01 20.41
N ALA A 6 -20.34 -1.21 21.47
CA ALA A 6 -20.64 0.21 21.47
C ALA A 6 -19.66 1.00 20.60
N GLU A 7 -18.38 0.65 20.64
CA GLU A 7 -17.35 1.24 19.78
C GLU A 7 -17.59 0.91 18.31
N GLN A 8 -17.97 -0.33 18.02
CA GLN A 8 -18.32 -0.77 16.68
C GLN A 8 -19.49 0.03 16.08
N ARG A 9 -20.52 0.27 16.89
CA ARG A 9 -21.65 1.13 16.50
C ARG A 9 -21.22 2.58 16.26
N ARG A 10 -20.23 3.10 17.01
CA ARG A 10 -19.69 4.45 16.78
C ARG A 10 -18.93 4.54 15.47
N LEU A 11 -18.04 3.58 15.18
CA LEU A 11 -17.30 3.51 13.91
C LEU A 11 -18.26 3.45 12.72
N THR A 12 -19.25 2.56 12.81
CA THR A 12 -20.31 2.40 11.79
C THR A 12 -21.08 3.71 11.61
N ALA A 13 -21.51 4.36 12.69
CA ALA A 13 -22.24 5.62 12.61
C ALA A 13 -21.42 6.75 11.95
N VAL A 14 -20.10 6.80 12.15
CA VAL A 14 -19.22 7.75 11.46
C VAL A 14 -19.19 7.48 9.97
N VAL A 15 -19.00 6.22 9.55
CA VAL A 15 -18.99 5.83 8.13
C VAL A 15 -20.34 6.13 7.47
N GLU A 16 -21.44 5.91 8.19
CA GLU A 16 -22.78 6.23 7.74
C GLU A 16 -22.94 7.72 7.37
N CYS A 17 -22.36 8.61 8.18
CA CYS A 17 -22.38 10.06 7.95
C CYS A 17 -21.62 10.52 6.69
N TRP A 18 -20.81 9.67 6.05
CA TRP A 18 -20.04 10.04 4.86
C TRP A 18 -20.88 10.20 3.59
N LEU A 19 -22.12 9.69 3.57
CA LEU A 19 -22.97 9.71 2.38
C LEU A 19 -23.22 11.12 1.85
N GLY A 20 -22.88 11.31 0.58
CA GLY A 20 -23.15 12.53 -0.17
C GLY A 20 -22.35 13.75 0.28
N ARG A 21 -21.36 13.58 1.15
CA ARG A 21 -20.59 14.70 1.67
C ARG A 21 -19.75 15.35 0.57
N PRO A 22 -19.83 16.67 0.39
CA PRO A 22 -19.16 17.34 -0.72
C PRO A 22 -17.65 17.44 -0.49
N VAL A 23 -16.87 16.81 -1.37
CA VAL A 23 -15.41 16.85 -1.33
C VAL A 23 -14.86 17.31 -2.69
N LEU A 24 -14.09 18.39 -2.67
CA LEU A 24 -13.32 18.85 -3.81
C LEU A 24 -11.91 18.26 -3.72
N VAL A 25 -11.50 17.52 -4.74
CA VAL A 25 -10.13 17.04 -4.90
C VAL A 25 -9.44 17.87 -5.97
N VAL A 26 -8.25 18.37 -5.67
CA VAL A 26 -7.39 19.09 -6.61
C VAL A 26 -5.99 18.53 -6.57
N GLY A 27 -5.37 18.33 -7.74
CA GLY A 27 -3.99 17.89 -7.75
C GLY A 27 -3.51 17.27 -9.05
N ASP A 28 -2.42 16.53 -8.92
CA ASP A 28 -1.82 15.77 -10.01
C ASP A 28 -2.62 14.48 -10.26
N ALA A 29 -3.48 14.50 -11.29
CA ALA A 29 -4.19 13.33 -11.78
C ALA A 29 -3.34 12.55 -12.79
N MET A 30 -3.37 11.22 -12.70
CA MET A 30 -2.61 10.35 -13.59
C MET A 30 -3.37 9.05 -13.88
N LEU A 31 -2.97 8.34 -14.93
CA LEU A 31 -3.48 7.01 -15.25
C LEU A 31 -2.49 5.95 -14.75
N ASP A 32 -2.96 5.02 -13.91
CA ASP A 32 -2.23 3.81 -13.58
C ASP A 32 -2.58 2.70 -14.57
N GLU A 33 -1.57 2.10 -15.19
CA GLU A 33 -1.77 0.99 -16.12
C GLU A 33 -1.00 -0.25 -15.65
N TRP A 34 -1.70 -1.39 -15.60
CA TRP A 34 -1.17 -2.67 -15.17
C TRP A 34 -1.20 -3.65 -16.32
N ARG A 35 -0.02 -4.05 -16.79
CA ARG A 35 0.18 -4.94 -17.94
C ARG A 35 0.66 -6.30 -17.46
N PHE A 36 -0.20 -7.30 -17.53
CA PHE A 36 0.11 -8.68 -17.14
C PHE A 36 0.60 -9.43 -18.37
N ALA A 37 1.85 -9.86 -18.33
CA ALA A 37 2.52 -10.57 -19.40
C ALA A 37 3.07 -11.92 -18.95
N GLU A 38 3.35 -12.78 -19.92
CA GLU A 38 4.09 -14.03 -19.72
C GLU A 38 5.41 -13.97 -20.49
N SER A 39 6.42 -14.68 -19.98
CA SER A 39 7.73 -14.80 -20.61
C SER A 39 8.15 -16.25 -20.69
N ASP A 40 8.31 -16.77 -21.90
CA ASP A 40 8.78 -18.13 -22.18
C ASP A 40 10.14 -18.18 -22.90
N ARG A 41 10.61 -17.02 -23.39
CA ARG A 41 11.78 -16.90 -24.27
C ARG A 41 12.56 -15.63 -23.97
N LEU A 42 13.85 -15.67 -24.28
CA LEU A 42 14.72 -14.49 -24.28
C LEU A 42 14.90 -13.95 -25.69
N CYS A 43 15.13 -12.65 -25.79
CA CYS A 43 15.49 -11.97 -27.03
C CYS A 43 16.80 -12.54 -27.60
N ARG A 44 16.92 -12.57 -28.94
CA ARG A 44 18.19 -12.89 -29.61
C ARG A 44 19.14 -11.70 -29.67
N GLU A 45 18.60 -10.48 -29.54
CA GLU A 45 19.30 -9.20 -29.70
C GLU A 45 19.94 -8.71 -28.40
N ALA A 46 19.40 -9.11 -27.25
CA ALA A 46 19.86 -8.73 -25.92
C ALA A 46 19.44 -9.80 -24.90
N PRO A 47 20.11 -9.91 -23.75
CA PRO A 47 19.69 -10.80 -22.66
C PRO A 47 18.48 -10.23 -21.91
N ALA A 48 17.37 -10.06 -22.62
CA ALA A 48 16.11 -9.52 -22.12
C ALA A 48 14.96 -10.50 -22.37
N PRO A 49 13.96 -10.60 -21.48
CA PRO A 49 12.80 -11.46 -21.69
C PRO A 49 11.88 -10.91 -22.79
N ILE A 50 11.30 -11.83 -23.58
CA ILE A 50 10.20 -11.50 -24.50
C ILE A 50 8.89 -11.59 -23.71
N LEU A 51 8.19 -10.48 -23.59
CA LEU A 51 6.93 -10.39 -22.85
C LEU A 51 5.73 -10.45 -23.80
N THR A 52 4.87 -11.46 -23.62
CA THR A 52 3.58 -11.56 -24.31
C THR A 52 2.48 -11.04 -23.41
N LEU A 53 1.90 -9.88 -23.75
CA LEU A 53 0.81 -9.26 -22.99
C LEU A 53 -0.45 -10.14 -23.02
N ARG A 54 -1.01 -10.43 -21.84
CA ARG A 54 -2.23 -11.22 -21.67
C ARG A 54 -3.42 -10.39 -21.22
N ARG A 55 -3.18 -9.45 -20.31
CA ARG A 55 -4.23 -8.60 -19.73
C ARG A 55 -3.69 -7.20 -19.48
N ARG A 56 -4.55 -6.21 -19.65
CA ARG A 56 -4.31 -4.81 -19.30
C ARG A 56 -5.43 -4.34 -18.37
N ILE A 57 -5.07 -3.65 -17.29
CA ILE A 57 -6.02 -2.97 -16.40
C ILE A 57 -5.59 -1.50 -16.33
N SER A 58 -6.53 -0.60 -16.61
CA SER A 58 -6.34 0.84 -16.42
C SER A 58 -7.13 1.28 -15.19
N ALA A 59 -6.54 2.15 -14.39
CA ALA A 59 -7.14 2.70 -13.17
C ALA A 59 -6.77 4.17 -12.99
N ALA A 60 -7.59 4.91 -12.27
CA ALA A 60 -7.24 6.27 -11.83
C ALA A 60 -6.06 6.21 -10.85
N GLY A 61 -5.11 7.12 -10.98
CA GLY A 61 -3.94 7.27 -10.11
C GLY A 61 -3.81 8.69 -9.55
N GLY A 62 -3.06 8.84 -8.46
CA GLY A 62 -2.82 10.13 -7.81
C GLY A 62 -4.11 10.81 -7.35
N ALA A 63 -4.26 12.11 -7.65
CA ALA A 63 -5.44 12.88 -7.25
C ALA A 63 -6.75 12.24 -7.74
N ALA A 64 -6.73 11.60 -8.92
CA ALA A 64 -7.88 10.89 -9.44
C ALA A 64 -8.23 9.64 -8.62
N ASN A 65 -7.24 8.87 -8.16
CA ASN A 65 -7.49 7.72 -7.29
C ASN A 65 -8.07 8.14 -5.93
N THR A 66 -7.58 9.25 -5.38
CA THR A 66 -8.14 9.84 -4.15
C THR A 66 -9.61 10.23 -4.34
N ALA A 67 -9.97 10.86 -5.46
CA ALA A 67 -11.36 11.18 -5.77
C ALA A 67 -12.23 9.92 -5.92
N VAL A 68 -11.72 8.88 -6.59
CA VAL A 68 -12.39 7.58 -6.71
C VAL A 68 -12.60 6.91 -5.35
N ASN A 69 -11.61 6.95 -4.45
CA ASN A 69 -11.75 6.42 -3.10
C ASN A 69 -12.80 7.19 -2.29
N ILE A 70 -12.84 8.52 -2.38
CA ILE A 70 -13.87 9.32 -1.70
C ILE A 70 -15.27 8.93 -2.20
N ALA A 71 -15.46 8.80 -3.50
CA ALA A 71 -16.74 8.38 -4.09
C ALA A 71 -17.13 6.96 -3.64
N ALA A 72 -16.20 6.01 -3.69
CA ALA A 72 -16.42 4.62 -3.28
C ALA A 72 -16.72 4.47 -1.77
N LEU A 73 -16.20 5.36 -0.93
CA LEU A 73 -16.51 5.44 0.50
C LEU A 73 -17.86 6.15 0.79
N GLY A 74 -18.55 6.64 -0.24
CA GLY A 74 -19.87 7.24 -0.16
C GLY A 74 -19.88 8.77 -0.20
N GLY A 75 -18.73 9.42 -0.26
CA GLY A 75 -18.62 10.87 -0.44
C GLY A 75 -19.06 11.30 -1.84
N ARG A 76 -19.35 12.59 -2.02
CA ARG A 76 -19.57 13.21 -3.32
C ARG A 76 -18.30 13.93 -3.75
N ALA A 77 -17.51 13.26 -4.59
CA ALA A 77 -16.22 13.78 -5.05
C ALA A 77 -16.36 14.59 -6.34
N ALA A 78 -15.73 15.75 -6.40
CA ALA A 78 -15.42 16.45 -7.65
C ALA A 78 -13.90 16.54 -7.82
N LEU A 79 -13.40 16.29 -9.03
CA LEU A 79 -11.97 16.37 -9.32
C LEU A 79 -11.66 17.55 -10.24
N VAL A 80 -10.73 18.41 -9.82
CA VAL A 80 -10.13 19.44 -10.66
C VAL A 80 -8.64 19.15 -10.84
N ALA A 81 -8.25 18.80 -12.06
CA ALA A 81 -6.86 18.53 -12.41
C ALA A 81 -6.61 18.83 -13.90
N PRO A 82 -5.37 19.17 -14.30
CA PRO A 82 -5.02 19.26 -15.71
C PRO A 82 -4.84 17.86 -16.32
N ILE A 83 -5.55 17.58 -17.42
CA ILE A 83 -5.46 16.32 -18.17
C ILE A 83 -5.09 16.62 -19.62
N GLY A 84 -4.23 15.79 -20.22
CA GLY A 84 -3.85 15.91 -21.62
C GLY A 84 -5.00 15.58 -22.56
N ALA A 85 -5.00 16.18 -23.75
CA ALA A 85 -5.96 15.81 -24.80
C ALA A 85 -5.44 14.58 -25.59
N ASP A 86 -5.38 13.43 -24.92
CA ASP A 86 -4.81 12.19 -25.45
C ASP A 86 -5.56 10.93 -24.97
N VAL A 87 -5.21 9.77 -25.51
CA VAL A 87 -5.86 8.48 -25.20
C VAL A 87 -5.80 8.15 -23.71
N ALA A 88 -4.71 8.52 -23.03
CA ALA A 88 -4.59 8.29 -21.60
C ALA A 88 -5.54 9.20 -20.79
N GLY A 89 -5.75 10.44 -21.25
CA GLY A 89 -6.77 11.34 -20.73
C GLY A 89 -8.18 10.77 -20.91
N ASP A 90 -8.50 10.27 -22.12
CA ASP A 90 -9.79 9.62 -22.40
C ASP A 90 -10.02 8.40 -21.47
N GLU A 91 -9.01 7.53 -21.32
CA GLU A 91 -9.10 6.38 -20.40
C GLU A 91 -9.25 6.80 -18.92
N LEU A 92 -8.69 7.95 -18.54
CA LEU A 92 -8.82 8.50 -17.19
C LEU A 92 -10.23 9.06 -16.96
N HIS A 93 -10.79 9.81 -17.91
CA HIS A 93 -12.19 10.26 -17.88
C HIS A 93 -13.16 9.09 -17.72
N ASP A 94 -12.96 8.01 -18.49
CA ASP A 94 -13.70 6.76 -18.37
C ASP A 94 -13.62 6.13 -16.97
N CYS A 95 -12.46 6.25 -16.29
CA CYS A 95 -12.31 5.77 -14.91
C CYS A 95 -13.11 6.62 -13.92
N LEU A 96 -13.12 7.94 -14.10
CA LEU A 96 -13.85 8.89 -13.24
C LEU A 96 -15.37 8.70 -13.38
N ASP A 97 -15.85 8.58 -14.62
CA ASP A 97 -17.27 8.36 -14.91
C ASP A 97 -17.79 7.05 -14.31
N ARG A 98 -17.01 5.95 -14.44
CA ARG A 98 -17.37 4.66 -13.82
C ARG A 98 -17.42 4.71 -12.29
N ALA A 99 -16.70 5.64 -11.68
CA ALA A 99 -16.64 5.82 -10.23
C ALA A 99 -17.62 6.88 -9.70
N ASP A 100 -18.46 7.47 -10.56
CA ASP A 100 -19.38 8.57 -10.20
C ASP A 100 -18.66 9.80 -9.60
N VAL A 101 -17.43 10.06 -10.07
CA VAL A 101 -16.69 11.28 -9.73
C VAL A 101 -17.13 12.41 -10.64
N TRP A 102 -17.43 13.58 -10.07
CA TRP A 102 -17.75 14.76 -10.86
C TRP A 102 -16.51 15.31 -11.54
N ASP A 103 -16.39 15.00 -12.83
CA ASP A 103 -15.27 15.44 -13.64
C ASP A 103 -15.36 16.95 -13.93
N ARG A 104 -14.40 17.70 -13.36
CA ARG A 104 -14.16 19.13 -13.57
C ARG A 104 -12.72 19.38 -14.01
N THR A 105 -12.11 18.38 -14.63
CA THR A 105 -10.75 18.45 -15.12
C THR A 105 -10.63 19.42 -16.28
N VAL A 106 -9.42 19.93 -16.49
CA VAL A 106 -9.13 20.95 -17.51
C VAL A 106 -8.23 20.35 -18.56
N SER A 107 -8.74 20.26 -19.78
CA SER A 107 -7.97 19.80 -20.94
C SER A 107 -6.78 20.74 -21.21
N GLN A 108 -5.61 20.13 -21.42
CA GLN A 108 -4.34 20.77 -21.76
C GLN A 108 -3.81 20.19 -23.09
N PRO A 109 -4.25 20.70 -24.25
CA PRO A 109 -3.70 20.29 -25.54
C PRO A 109 -2.18 20.51 -25.60
N GLY A 110 -1.44 19.49 -26.02
CA GLY A 110 0.03 19.56 -26.11
C GLY A 110 0.78 19.11 -24.85
N ARG A 111 0.09 18.89 -23.73
CA ARG A 111 0.65 18.25 -22.54
C ARG A 111 0.21 16.78 -22.49
N PRO A 112 1.12 15.81 -22.34
CA PRO A 112 0.73 14.41 -22.16
C PRO A 112 0.06 14.20 -20.80
N THR A 113 -0.99 13.39 -20.75
CA THR A 113 -1.55 12.91 -19.48
C THR A 113 -0.51 12.05 -18.78
N PRO A 114 -0.21 12.28 -17.48
CA PRO A 114 0.73 11.45 -16.77
C PRO A 114 0.25 10.00 -16.68
N VAL A 115 1.13 9.04 -16.96
CA VAL A 115 0.83 7.60 -16.91
C VAL A 115 1.94 6.86 -16.16
N LYS A 116 1.54 5.95 -15.28
CA LYS A 116 2.45 5.03 -14.58
C LYS A 116 2.13 3.61 -15.03
N ARG A 117 2.93 3.05 -15.95
CA ARG A 117 2.71 1.71 -16.52
C ARG A 117 3.59 0.70 -15.83
N ARG A 118 2.98 -0.32 -15.25
CA ARG A 118 3.65 -1.42 -14.54
C ARG A 118 3.54 -2.67 -15.39
N MET A 119 4.67 -3.24 -15.77
CA MET A 119 4.74 -4.51 -16.52
C MET A 119 5.02 -5.64 -15.54
N LEU A 120 4.16 -6.65 -15.53
CA LEU A 120 4.22 -7.78 -14.61
C LEU A 120 4.41 -9.09 -15.37
N ALA A 121 5.21 -9.99 -14.82
CA ALA A 121 5.24 -11.39 -15.21
C ALA A 121 5.08 -12.28 -13.97
N GLY A 122 4.05 -13.13 -13.98
CA GLY A 122 3.59 -13.80 -12.76
C GLY A 122 3.21 -12.77 -11.69
N SER A 123 3.78 -12.88 -10.50
CA SER A 123 3.56 -11.96 -9.37
C SER A 123 4.64 -10.87 -9.23
N GLN A 124 5.55 -10.73 -10.20
CA GLN A 124 6.68 -9.80 -10.13
C GLN A 124 6.49 -8.63 -11.10
N ILE A 125 6.74 -7.41 -10.60
CA ILE A 125 6.89 -6.23 -11.45
C ILE A 125 8.28 -6.28 -12.07
N LEU A 126 8.35 -6.34 -13.40
CA LEU A 126 9.60 -6.37 -14.15
C LEU A 126 10.13 -4.97 -14.48
N LEU A 127 9.21 -4.07 -14.81
CA LEU A 127 9.52 -2.71 -15.24
C LEU A 127 8.37 -1.78 -14.85
N ARG A 128 8.72 -0.54 -14.49
CA ARG A 128 7.79 0.58 -14.47
C ARG A 128 8.24 1.63 -15.46
N GLU A 129 7.32 2.04 -16.33
CA GLU A 129 7.51 3.14 -17.28
C GLU A 129 6.61 4.29 -16.85
N ASP A 130 7.21 5.46 -16.65
CA ASP A 130 6.51 6.68 -16.29
C ASP A 130 6.54 7.63 -17.50
N SER A 131 5.40 8.17 -17.91
CA SER A 131 5.30 9.21 -18.95
C SER A 131 4.51 10.40 -18.43
N GLY A 132 4.82 11.62 -18.91
CA GLY A 132 4.24 12.86 -18.40
C GLY A 132 4.86 13.24 -17.05
N GLY A 133 5.67 14.30 -17.04
CA GLY A 133 6.47 14.73 -15.90
C GLY A 133 6.28 16.21 -15.56
N PRO A 134 7.03 16.73 -14.57
CA PRO A 134 6.95 18.13 -14.14
C PRO A 134 7.43 19.13 -15.20
N GLU A 135 8.16 18.66 -16.21
CA GLU A 135 8.73 19.47 -17.30
C GLU A 135 7.66 20.19 -18.14
N ASP A 136 6.42 19.67 -18.13
CA ASP A 136 5.30 20.18 -18.92
C ASP A 136 4.19 20.76 -18.01
N PRO A 137 4.41 21.86 -17.27
CA PRO A 137 3.35 22.45 -16.45
C PRO A 137 2.26 23.11 -17.33
N PRO A 138 1.03 23.29 -16.82
CA PRO A 138 0.00 24.06 -17.51
C PRO A 138 0.49 25.48 -17.85
N ASP A 139 0.19 25.95 -19.06
CA ASP A 139 0.48 27.33 -19.48
C ASP A 139 -0.43 28.34 -18.74
N ASP A 140 -0.19 29.64 -18.88
CA ASP A 140 -0.96 30.68 -18.20
C ASP A 140 -2.47 30.59 -18.48
N ALA A 141 -2.84 30.24 -19.72
CA ALA A 141 -4.23 30.03 -20.09
C ALA A 141 -4.82 28.79 -19.41
N GLY A 142 -4.06 27.70 -19.32
CA GLY A 142 -4.38 26.46 -18.62
C GLY A 142 -4.54 26.69 -17.13
N VAL A 143 -3.66 27.46 -16.50
CA VAL A 143 -3.75 27.89 -15.09
C VAL A 143 -5.02 28.72 -14.87
N ALA A 144 -5.33 29.69 -15.74
CA ALA A 144 -6.56 30.48 -15.62
C ALA A 144 -7.83 29.61 -15.71
N ARG A 145 -7.84 28.61 -16.61
CA ARG A 145 -8.94 27.63 -16.70
C ARG A 145 -9.03 26.76 -15.45
N LEU A 146 -7.91 26.30 -14.89
CA LEU A 146 -7.87 25.55 -13.63
C LEU A 146 -8.44 26.36 -12.46
N LEU A 147 -8.05 27.62 -12.32
CA LEU A 147 -8.58 28.51 -11.27
C LEU A 147 -10.10 28.74 -11.43
N THR A 148 -10.57 28.85 -12.67
CA THR A 148 -12.00 28.97 -12.96
C THR A 148 -12.74 27.68 -12.59
N ALA A 149 -12.21 26.52 -12.98
CA ALA A 149 -12.77 25.21 -12.65
C ALA A 149 -12.82 24.99 -11.13
N LEU A 150 -11.77 25.36 -10.39
CA LEU A 150 -11.77 25.34 -8.93
C LEU A 150 -12.91 26.19 -8.35
N ALA A 151 -13.02 27.46 -8.77
CA ALA A 151 -14.05 28.35 -8.26
C ALA A 151 -15.47 27.81 -8.54
N CYS A 152 -15.72 27.28 -9.75
CA CYS A 152 -16.99 26.67 -10.14
C CYS A 152 -17.29 25.41 -9.32
N ALA A 153 -16.35 24.47 -9.23
CA ALA A 153 -16.52 23.22 -8.51
C ALA A 153 -16.78 23.45 -7.01
N THR A 154 -16.06 24.39 -6.38
CA THR A 154 -16.33 24.80 -4.99
C THR A 154 -17.77 25.30 -4.82
N ALA A 155 -18.25 26.15 -5.74
CA ALA A 155 -19.60 26.70 -5.68
C ALA A 155 -20.68 25.63 -5.90
N GLU A 156 -20.48 24.73 -6.87
CA GLU A 156 -21.37 23.61 -7.15
C GLU A 156 -21.51 22.66 -5.96
N LEU A 157 -20.38 22.28 -5.36
CA LEU A 157 -20.37 21.41 -4.18
C LEU A 157 -21.01 22.08 -2.97
N HIS A 158 -20.74 23.36 -2.75
CA HIS A 158 -21.38 24.14 -1.68
C HIS A 158 -22.90 24.18 -1.86
N ALA A 159 -23.37 24.48 -3.07
CA ALA A 159 -24.80 24.51 -3.39
C ALA A 159 -25.46 23.14 -3.22
N ALA A 160 -24.75 22.05 -3.56
CA ALA A 160 -25.29 20.71 -3.53
C ALA A 160 -25.25 20.05 -2.14
N GLY A 161 -24.36 20.50 -1.25
CA GLY A 161 -24.19 19.97 0.11
C GLY A 161 -24.77 20.84 1.23
N GLY A 162 -25.04 22.13 0.98
CA GLY A 162 -25.58 23.06 1.98
C GLY A 162 -24.59 23.47 3.08
N THR A 163 -23.37 22.92 3.06
CA THR A 163 -22.27 23.24 3.98
C THR A 163 -21.03 23.63 3.18
N ALA A 164 -20.02 24.21 3.85
CA ALA A 164 -18.72 24.40 3.22
C ALA A 164 -18.16 23.02 2.80
N PRO A 165 -17.65 22.88 1.57
CA PRO A 165 -17.07 21.62 1.11
C PRO A 165 -15.77 21.31 1.84
N THR A 166 -15.40 20.03 1.83
CA THR A 166 -14.06 19.57 2.21
C THR A 166 -13.13 19.70 1.01
N LEU A 167 -11.88 20.12 1.23
CA LEU A 167 -10.84 20.17 0.20
C LEU A 167 -9.82 19.06 0.45
N VAL A 168 -9.42 18.36 -0.61
CA VAL A 168 -8.26 17.46 -0.63
C VAL A 168 -7.29 17.94 -1.69
N VAL A 169 -6.05 18.19 -1.30
CA VAL A 169 -4.97 18.60 -2.18
C VAL A 169 -3.98 17.44 -2.32
N CYS A 170 -3.69 17.03 -3.56
CA CYS A 170 -2.76 15.94 -3.87
C CYS A 170 -1.63 16.47 -4.79
N ASP A 171 -0.47 16.78 -4.21
CA ASP A 171 0.70 17.34 -4.91
C ASP A 171 1.82 16.30 -5.08
N TYR A 172 1.83 15.62 -6.22
CA TYR A 172 2.85 14.63 -6.57
C TYR A 172 4.00 15.24 -7.37
N ALA A 173 4.12 16.58 -7.37
CA ALA A 173 5.10 17.34 -8.12
C ALA A 173 5.09 17.03 -9.63
N LEU A 174 3.90 16.90 -10.25
CA LEU A 174 3.74 16.80 -11.72
C LEU A 174 3.30 18.12 -12.37
N GLY A 175 3.31 19.20 -11.60
CA GLY A 175 3.11 20.57 -12.08
C GLY A 175 1.67 21.07 -12.09
N ALA A 176 0.67 20.27 -11.68
CA ALA A 176 -0.72 20.73 -11.64
C ALA A 176 -0.95 21.90 -10.67
N LEU A 177 -0.22 21.88 -9.54
CA LEU A 177 -0.37 22.83 -8.44
C LEU A 177 0.72 23.89 -8.50
N SER A 178 0.77 24.66 -9.59
CA SER A 178 1.73 25.76 -9.78
C SER A 178 1.57 26.88 -8.73
N ALA A 179 2.57 27.76 -8.60
CA ALA A 179 2.54 28.83 -7.59
C ALA A 179 1.26 29.70 -7.62
N PRO A 180 0.69 30.10 -8.78
CA PRO A 180 -0.61 30.78 -8.83
C PRO A 180 -1.77 29.93 -8.29
N VAL A 181 -1.79 28.63 -8.56
CA VAL A 181 -2.82 27.70 -8.04
C VAL A 181 -2.69 27.57 -6.52
N ARG A 182 -1.48 27.38 -6.01
CA ARG A 182 -1.21 27.32 -4.56
C ARG A 182 -1.63 28.62 -3.86
N ALA A 183 -1.24 29.77 -4.41
CA ALA A 183 -1.59 31.08 -3.87
C ALA A 183 -3.13 31.28 -3.84
N TRP A 184 -3.84 30.82 -4.87
CA TRP A 184 -5.30 30.88 -4.90
C TRP A 184 -5.93 29.99 -3.82
N LEU A 185 -5.44 28.76 -3.63
CA LEU A 185 -5.93 27.85 -2.59
C LEU A 185 -5.73 28.43 -1.19
N VAL A 186 -4.55 29.00 -0.92
CA VAL A 186 -4.26 29.70 0.34
C VAL A 186 -5.21 30.89 0.55
N ALA A 187 -5.39 31.73 -0.46
CA ALA A 187 -6.27 32.90 -0.38
C ALA A 187 -7.76 32.54 -0.20
N ASN A 188 -8.17 31.32 -0.56
CA ASN A 188 -9.54 30.84 -0.48
C ASN A 188 -9.74 29.73 0.56
N ARG A 189 -8.78 29.57 1.49
CA ARG A 189 -8.80 28.54 2.54
C ARG A 189 -10.08 28.54 3.38
N GLU A 190 -10.62 29.73 3.67
CA GLU A 190 -11.84 29.91 4.47
C GLU A 190 -13.12 29.37 3.81
N ARG A 191 -13.06 29.02 2.50
CA ARG A 191 -14.20 28.38 1.82
C ARG A 191 -14.39 26.92 2.19
N TYR A 192 -13.43 26.32 2.90
CA TYR A 192 -13.39 24.89 3.20
C TYR A 192 -13.38 24.66 4.70
N ALA A 193 -14.30 23.81 5.18
CA ALA A 193 -14.36 23.47 6.60
C ALA A 193 -13.18 22.58 7.01
N THR A 194 -12.82 21.63 6.14
CA THR A 194 -11.75 20.67 6.36
C THR A 194 -10.84 20.68 5.14
N VAL A 195 -9.52 20.70 5.37
CA VAL A 195 -8.51 20.63 4.31
C VAL A 195 -7.56 19.49 4.60
N ALA A 196 -7.53 18.49 3.73
CA ALA A 196 -6.54 17.43 3.74
C ALA A 196 -5.49 17.67 2.66
N LEU A 197 -4.23 17.33 2.96
CA LEU A 197 -3.12 17.54 2.06
C LEU A 197 -2.22 16.30 2.04
N ASP A 198 -1.97 15.80 0.85
CA ASP A 198 -0.93 14.83 0.55
C ASP A 198 0.02 15.45 -0.48
N ALA A 199 1.31 15.51 -0.17
CA ALA A 199 2.28 16.21 -0.99
C ALA A 199 3.69 15.66 -0.85
N HIS A 200 4.39 15.56 -1.98
CA HIS A 200 5.81 15.21 -2.02
C HIS A 200 6.71 16.25 -1.32
N ASP A 201 6.27 17.52 -1.28
CA ASP A 201 6.95 18.62 -0.60
C ASP A 201 5.96 19.47 0.23
N LEU A 202 5.80 19.08 1.49
CA LEU A 202 4.88 19.74 2.43
C LEU A 202 5.30 21.17 2.82
N ALA A 203 6.56 21.56 2.61
CA ALA A 203 7.05 22.86 3.07
C ALA A 203 6.38 24.03 2.35
N GLU A 204 6.03 23.85 1.08
CA GLU A 204 5.38 24.88 0.25
C GLU A 204 3.93 25.14 0.64
N TRP A 205 3.33 24.22 1.39
CA TRP A 205 1.90 24.23 1.71
C TRP A 205 1.58 24.76 3.10
N ARG A 206 2.59 25.21 3.86
CA ARG A 206 2.41 25.77 5.20
C ARG A 206 1.32 26.86 5.26
N GLY A 207 1.29 27.74 4.26
CA GLY A 207 0.32 28.84 4.19
C GLY A 207 -1.14 28.38 4.07
N LEU A 208 -1.39 27.14 3.63
CA LEU A 208 -2.73 26.59 3.47
C LEU A 208 -3.39 26.25 4.83
N ALA A 209 -2.60 26.10 5.90
CA ALA A 209 -3.06 25.62 7.21
C ALA A 209 -4.00 24.39 7.09
N PRO A 210 -3.48 23.24 6.64
CA PRO A 210 -4.28 22.03 6.48
C PRO A 210 -4.86 21.54 7.81
N THR A 211 -6.06 20.97 7.79
CA THR A 211 -6.58 20.23 8.94
C THR A 211 -5.76 18.95 9.16
N VAL A 212 -5.39 18.25 8.08
CA VAL A 212 -4.57 17.04 8.15
C VAL A 212 -3.55 16.98 7.01
N VAL A 213 -2.35 16.49 7.32
CA VAL A 213 -1.35 16.08 6.33
C VAL A 213 -0.99 14.61 6.49
N THR A 214 -0.74 13.91 5.38
CA THR A 214 -0.48 12.46 5.38
C THR A 214 0.87 12.06 4.76
N PRO A 215 2.01 12.62 5.19
CA PRO A 215 3.30 12.25 4.61
C PRO A 215 3.63 10.77 4.83
N SER A 216 4.28 10.16 3.85
CA SER A 216 5.12 8.99 4.09
C SER A 216 6.27 9.33 5.03
N PHE A 217 6.81 8.33 5.71
CA PHE A 217 8.01 8.49 6.52
C PHE A 217 9.18 9.11 5.74
N ALA A 218 9.31 8.81 4.45
CA ALA A 218 10.34 9.38 3.59
C ALA A 218 10.12 10.89 3.37
N GLU A 219 8.88 11.33 3.15
CA GLU A 219 8.52 12.75 3.03
C GLU A 219 8.71 13.49 4.35
N ALA A 220 8.25 12.91 5.45
CA ALA A 220 8.45 13.45 6.79
C ALA A 220 9.94 13.63 7.12
N SER A 221 10.77 12.63 6.81
CA SER A 221 12.22 12.70 7.01
C SER A 221 12.87 13.77 6.15
N ARG A 222 12.47 13.89 4.87
CA ARG A 222 12.97 14.95 3.97
C ARG A 222 12.61 16.34 4.47
N LEU A 223 11.38 16.54 4.97
CA LEU A 223 10.95 17.82 5.53
C LEU A 223 11.82 18.22 6.73
N LEU A 224 12.06 17.30 7.66
CA LEU A 224 12.86 17.55 8.87
C LEU A 224 14.34 17.80 8.55
N ALA A 225 14.90 17.08 7.58
CA ALA A 225 16.30 17.23 7.19
C ALA A 225 16.62 18.63 6.62
N ARG A 226 15.67 19.26 5.89
CA ARG A 226 15.83 20.61 5.33
C ARG A 226 15.99 21.68 6.42
N THR A 227 15.44 21.44 7.61
CA THR A 227 15.50 22.37 8.74
C THR A 227 16.87 22.36 9.40
N VAL A 228 17.51 21.19 9.51
CA VAL A 228 18.86 21.04 10.05
C VAL A 228 19.91 21.69 9.11
N ALA A 229 19.65 21.69 7.81
CA ALA A 229 20.53 22.28 6.80
C ALA A 229 20.46 23.82 6.69
N ARG A 230 19.54 24.50 7.42
CA ARG A 230 19.56 25.96 7.60
C ARG A 230 20.25 26.28 8.93
N PRO A 231 21.52 26.73 8.96
CA PRO A 231 22.10 27.23 10.19
C PRO A 231 21.33 28.47 10.62
N SER A 232 20.86 28.46 11.86
CA SER A 232 20.39 29.62 12.59
C SER A 232 21.51 30.66 12.68
N GLY A 233 21.56 31.56 11.69
CA GLY A 233 22.32 32.81 11.76
C GLY A 233 21.47 33.89 12.40
N ASP A 234 21.60 34.05 13.72
CA ASP A 234 21.95 35.32 14.38
C ASP A 234 21.69 35.23 15.89
N HIS A 235 22.66 34.67 16.62
CA HIS A 235 22.87 34.96 18.03
C HIS A 235 24.31 35.43 18.21
N ALA A 236 24.55 36.71 17.92
CA ALA A 236 25.78 37.39 18.32
C ALA A 236 25.72 37.74 19.81
N PRO A 237 26.73 37.40 20.64
CA PRO A 237 26.79 37.86 22.02
C PRO A 237 27.52 39.20 22.13
N GLY A 238 26.93 40.13 22.89
CA GLY A 238 27.68 40.96 23.85
C GLY A 238 28.50 42.15 23.34
N ARG A 239 27.89 43.33 23.46
CA ARG A 239 28.42 44.72 23.46
C ARG A 239 29.87 44.93 23.95
N GLY A 240 30.55 45.88 23.30
CA GLY A 240 31.58 46.71 23.93
C GLY A 240 32.16 47.81 23.01
N ALA A 241 31.72 49.06 23.24
CA ALA A 241 32.32 50.36 22.83
C ALA A 241 32.67 50.59 21.34
N GLY A 242 32.28 51.64 20.64
CA GLY A 242 31.71 52.94 20.99
C GLY A 242 32.27 53.97 19.99
N ARG A 243 31.41 54.87 19.48
CA ARG A 243 31.74 56.13 18.74
C ARG A 243 32.32 55.92 17.32
N ASP A 244 31.93 56.61 16.24
CA ASP A 244 31.16 57.82 16.00
C ASP A 244 30.53 57.77 14.58
N LEU A 245 29.27 58.20 14.49
CA LEU A 245 28.62 59.12 13.50
C LEU A 245 28.90 59.06 11.96
N PRO A 246 27.93 59.55 11.15
CA PRO A 246 27.53 58.96 9.87
C PRO A 246 27.90 59.83 8.66
N LEU A 247 27.87 59.27 7.46
CA LEU A 247 27.70 60.06 6.23
C LEU A 247 26.73 59.37 5.26
N ASP A 248 25.68 60.14 4.97
CA ASP A 248 24.71 60.02 3.89
C ASP A 248 25.37 60.05 2.49
N SER A 249 24.87 59.17 1.60
CA SER A 249 24.32 59.42 0.24
C SER A 249 25.09 60.30 -0.78
N PRO A 250 24.75 60.33 -2.10
CA PRO A 250 24.21 59.35 -3.06
C PRO A 250 24.93 59.42 -4.47
N ASP A 251 24.40 58.69 -5.46
CA ASP A 251 24.44 58.88 -6.94
C ASP A 251 25.78 59.09 -7.69
N ASP A 252 26.07 58.22 -8.68
CA ASP A 252 25.95 58.59 -10.11
C ASP A 252 26.33 57.44 -11.10
N ALA A 253 25.36 57.14 -11.97
CA ALA A 253 25.42 57.00 -13.44
C ALA A 253 26.58 56.29 -14.19
N GLN A 254 26.13 55.39 -15.10
CA GLN A 254 26.48 55.24 -16.55
C GLN A 254 27.43 54.15 -17.07
N SER A 255 26.93 53.55 -18.18
CA SER A 255 27.54 52.79 -19.30
C SER A 255 28.12 51.40 -18.96
N ASP A 256 27.96 50.32 -19.74
CA ASP A 256 27.81 50.14 -21.18
C ASP A 256 27.01 48.87 -21.54
N GLY A 257 26.50 48.85 -22.77
CA GLY A 257 25.77 47.75 -23.41
C GLY A 257 26.64 46.56 -23.88
N PRO A 258 26.04 45.60 -24.64
CA PRO A 258 26.42 44.20 -24.61
C PRO A 258 27.46 43.80 -25.67
N SER A 259 28.25 42.76 -25.39
CA SER A 259 29.13 42.11 -26.37
C SER A 259 28.60 40.71 -26.73
N GLU A 260 28.22 40.54 -28.00
CA GLU A 260 28.09 39.26 -28.69
C GLU A 260 29.46 38.64 -28.98
N LEU A 261 29.54 37.30 -29.00
CA LEU A 261 30.63 36.55 -29.63
C LEU A 261 30.04 35.32 -30.33
N SER A 262 30.14 35.32 -31.66
CA SER A 262 29.94 34.18 -32.55
C SER A 262 31.03 34.22 -33.62
N VAL A 263 31.76 33.13 -33.90
CA VAL A 263 32.14 32.65 -35.25
C VAL A 263 32.67 31.20 -35.18
N GLY A 264 32.22 30.33 -36.09
CA GLY A 264 32.97 29.14 -36.52
C GLY A 264 32.17 28.15 -37.39
N VAL A 265 32.13 28.35 -38.71
CA VAL A 265 31.46 27.51 -39.74
C VAL A 265 32.49 26.92 -40.72
N ALA A 266 32.22 25.72 -41.29
CA ALA A 266 32.29 25.35 -42.74
C ALA A 266 32.38 23.82 -42.98
N PRO A 267 32.20 23.29 -44.21
CA PRO A 267 31.38 23.68 -45.39
C PRO A 267 30.46 22.48 -45.83
N GLY A 268 29.53 22.46 -46.79
CA GLY A 268 29.20 23.28 -47.97
C GLY A 268 28.91 22.34 -49.17
N ASN A 269 27.73 22.45 -49.80
CA ASN A 269 27.31 22.09 -51.18
C ASN A 269 25.79 21.83 -51.18
N GLY A 270 24.89 22.39 -52.00
CA GLY A 270 24.99 23.32 -53.13
C GLY A 270 23.83 23.06 -54.11
N ARG A 271 23.02 24.11 -54.39
CA ARG A 271 22.12 24.35 -55.57
C ARG A 271 20.77 23.59 -55.60
N GLY A 272 19.62 24.18 -55.97
CA GLY A 272 19.30 25.54 -56.43
C GLY A 272 17.79 25.77 -56.72
N THR A 273 17.40 27.05 -56.72
CA THR A 273 16.39 27.76 -57.55
C THR A 273 14.88 27.44 -57.49
N HIS A 274 14.13 28.33 -56.79
CA HIS A 274 12.85 29.05 -57.05
C HIS A 274 12.10 28.94 -58.41
N PRO A 275 10.84 29.48 -58.58
CA PRO A 275 9.77 29.90 -57.64
C PRO A 275 8.30 29.57 -58.07
N ASP A 276 7.35 30.03 -57.25
CA ASP A 276 5.99 30.58 -57.56
C ASP A 276 4.69 29.78 -57.39
N ALA A 277 3.89 30.31 -56.43
CA ALA A 277 2.47 30.67 -56.45
C ALA A 277 1.39 29.68 -56.93
N HIS A 278 0.44 29.34 -56.04
CA HIS A 278 -0.93 29.91 -56.06
C HIS A 278 -1.86 29.27 -55.01
N ARG A 279 -2.62 30.15 -54.34
CA ARG A 279 -3.86 29.88 -53.57
C ARG A 279 -5.00 29.52 -54.54
N PRO A 280 -6.07 28.84 -54.09
CA PRO A 280 -7.31 29.61 -53.89
C PRO A 280 -8.17 29.16 -52.69
N THR A 281 -9.19 29.97 -52.43
CA THR A 281 -10.11 30.02 -51.29
C THR A 281 -11.56 29.69 -51.72
N THR A 282 -12.31 28.95 -50.85
CA THR A 282 -13.79 28.95 -50.57
C THR A 282 -14.81 28.60 -51.70
N PRO A 283 -16.13 28.30 -51.44
CA PRO A 283 -17.01 28.60 -50.29
C PRO A 283 -17.94 27.45 -49.76
N ALA A 284 -18.95 27.82 -48.96
CA ALA A 284 -19.69 27.05 -47.94
C ALA A 284 -21.12 26.52 -48.28
N ARG A 285 -21.58 25.52 -47.48
CA ARG A 285 -22.95 25.13 -47.02
C ARG A 285 -24.04 24.72 -48.06
N PRO A 286 -25.16 24.01 -47.70
CA PRO A 286 -25.79 23.75 -46.37
C PRO A 286 -26.26 22.28 -46.08
N GLU A 287 -26.84 22.07 -44.89
CA GLU A 287 -27.58 20.87 -44.41
C GLU A 287 -28.80 20.49 -45.27
N PRO A 288 -29.33 19.25 -45.12
CA PRO A 288 -30.73 19.14 -44.68
C PRO A 288 -31.05 18.00 -43.70
N THR A 289 -32.23 18.18 -43.10
CA THR A 289 -33.01 17.43 -42.11
C THR A 289 -33.40 15.98 -42.45
N ALA A 290 -33.74 15.24 -41.39
CA ALA A 290 -34.26 13.86 -41.30
C ALA A 290 -35.42 13.45 -42.24
N PRO A 291 -35.69 12.13 -42.36
CA PRO A 291 -37.04 11.65 -42.06
C PRO A 291 -37.11 10.38 -41.19
N THR A 292 -38.29 10.20 -40.62
CA THR A 292 -38.83 9.22 -39.66
C THR A 292 -39.13 7.81 -40.22
N HIS A 293 -38.84 6.76 -39.42
CA HIS A 293 -39.53 5.47 -39.14
C HIS A 293 -40.10 4.57 -40.29
N PRO A 294 -40.14 3.21 -40.18
CA PRO A 294 -40.69 2.48 -39.02
C PRO A 294 -40.11 1.10 -38.63
N GLN A 295 -40.50 0.73 -37.41
CA GLN A 295 -40.65 -0.57 -36.74
C GLN A 295 -40.38 -1.88 -37.53
N SER A 296 -39.56 -2.76 -36.93
CA SER A 296 -39.74 -4.22 -37.06
C SER A 296 -39.44 -4.93 -35.74
N THR A 297 -40.46 -5.60 -35.23
CA THR A 297 -40.51 -6.48 -34.05
C THR A 297 -40.15 -7.93 -34.41
N THR A 298 -39.23 -8.59 -33.69
CA THR A 298 -39.24 -10.07 -33.41
C THR A 298 -38.15 -10.44 -32.36
N PRO A 299 -38.18 -11.63 -31.71
CA PRO A 299 -38.35 -11.82 -30.25
C PRO A 299 -37.07 -12.36 -29.53
N PRO A 300 -37.08 -12.59 -28.19
CA PRO A 300 -35.87 -12.91 -27.46
C PRO A 300 -35.55 -14.42 -27.49
N HIS A 301 -34.27 -14.75 -27.55
CA HIS A 301 -33.74 -16.11 -27.34
C HIS A 301 -32.77 -16.13 -26.14
N PRO A 302 -32.64 -17.30 -25.48
CA PRO A 302 -32.44 -17.40 -24.02
C PRO A 302 -30.98 -17.53 -23.57
N GLU A 303 -30.81 -17.42 -22.25
CA GLU A 303 -29.58 -17.61 -21.45
C GLU A 303 -28.72 -18.82 -21.85
N PRO A 304 -27.37 -18.73 -21.74
CA PRO A 304 -26.51 -19.90 -21.78
C PRO A 304 -26.28 -20.47 -20.36
N ALA A 305 -26.61 -21.75 -20.23
CA ALA A 305 -26.34 -22.61 -19.09
C ALA A 305 -24.84 -22.92 -18.89
N ALA A 306 -24.49 -23.26 -17.64
CA ALA A 306 -23.17 -23.59 -17.13
C ALA A 306 -22.44 -24.73 -17.89
N PRO A 307 -21.10 -24.73 -17.92
CA PRO A 307 -20.31 -25.82 -18.50
C PRO A 307 -20.20 -27.03 -17.54
N PRO A 308 -20.14 -28.27 -18.05
CA PRO A 308 -20.02 -29.47 -17.23
C PRO A 308 -18.56 -29.79 -16.87
N HIS A 309 -18.39 -30.42 -15.70
CA HIS A 309 -17.15 -31.05 -15.22
C HIS A 309 -16.65 -32.16 -16.16
N PRO A 310 -15.33 -32.36 -16.33
CA PRO A 310 -14.81 -33.58 -16.93
C PRO A 310 -14.54 -34.65 -15.86
N GLU A 311 -15.15 -35.82 -16.07
CA GLU A 311 -14.88 -37.07 -15.37
C GLU A 311 -13.50 -37.66 -15.72
N LEU A 312 -12.99 -38.43 -14.77
CA LEU A 312 -11.80 -39.28 -14.87
C LEU A 312 -11.90 -40.31 -16.00
N ALA A 313 -10.83 -40.44 -16.77
CA ALA A 313 -10.53 -41.64 -17.55
C ALA A 313 -9.10 -42.11 -17.28
N THR A 314 -9.01 -43.28 -16.65
CA THR A 314 -7.82 -44.11 -16.51
C THR A 314 -7.41 -44.73 -17.85
N ALA A 315 -6.15 -44.64 -18.24
CA ALA A 315 -5.48 -45.67 -19.05
C ALA A 315 -3.95 -45.54 -18.95
N ALA A 316 -3.33 -46.70 -18.71
CA ALA A 316 -1.90 -46.91 -18.52
C ALA A 316 -1.10 -46.81 -19.83
N GLY A 317 0.17 -46.42 -19.71
CA GLY A 317 1.16 -46.53 -20.79
C GLY A 317 2.53 -45.98 -20.39
N ARG A 318 3.38 -46.81 -19.76
CA ARG A 318 4.85 -46.62 -19.70
C ARG A 318 5.44 -46.72 -21.12
N PRO A 319 6.49 -45.96 -21.46
CA PRO A 319 7.89 -46.42 -21.29
C PRO A 319 8.80 -45.25 -20.84
N ALA A 320 9.78 -45.37 -19.95
CA ALA A 320 11.04 -46.12 -19.92
C ALA A 320 12.11 -45.08 -19.56
N ALA A 321 12.87 -45.38 -18.50
CA ALA A 321 13.89 -44.53 -17.93
C ALA A 321 15.14 -44.50 -18.82
N THR A 322 15.76 -43.32 -18.92
CA THR A 322 17.17 -43.19 -19.25
C THR A 322 17.81 -42.29 -18.20
N ASP A 323 18.52 -42.94 -17.27
CA ASP A 323 19.61 -42.37 -16.49
C ASP A 323 20.63 -41.73 -17.43
N GLN A 324 21.09 -40.51 -17.12
CA GLN A 324 22.52 -40.21 -16.99
C GLN A 324 22.76 -38.79 -16.41
N PRO A 325 23.94 -38.56 -15.79
CA PRO A 325 24.13 -37.61 -14.69
C PRO A 325 24.57 -36.20 -15.13
N TYR A 326 24.20 -35.20 -14.34
CA TYR A 326 24.72 -33.83 -14.41
C TYR A 326 26.20 -33.79 -13.94
N PRO A 327 27.13 -33.16 -14.67
CA PRO A 327 28.46 -32.89 -14.17
C PRO A 327 28.50 -31.65 -13.27
N ALA A 328 29.46 -31.69 -12.35
CA ALA A 328 29.71 -30.78 -11.25
C ALA A 328 30.13 -29.36 -11.68
N GLU A 329 29.89 -28.45 -10.75
CA GLU A 329 30.29 -27.04 -10.76
C GLU A 329 31.82 -26.89 -10.76
N ASP A 330 32.36 -26.14 -11.71
CA ASP A 330 33.74 -25.68 -11.68
C ASP A 330 33.81 -24.26 -11.11
N GLN A 331 34.61 -24.14 -10.07
CA GLN A 331 35.00 -22.91 -9.39
C GLN A 331 35.83 -22.04 -10.34
N VAL A 332 35.45 -20.76 -10.51
CA VAL A 332 36.34 -19.74 -11.07
C VAL A 332 36.57 -18.63 -10.06
N THR A 333 37.86 -18.46 -9.79
CA THR A 333 38.56 -17.61 -8.84
C THR A 333 38.27 -16.11 -8.96
N ARG A 334 38.20 -15.45 -7.79
CA ARG A 334 38.32 -13.99 -7.61
C ARG A 334 39.67 -13.49 -8.10
N GLY A 335 39.65 -12.50 -9.00
CA GLY A 335 40.75 -11.60 -9.28
C GLY A 335 40.29 -10.16 -8.99
N GLY A 336 40.93 -9.51 -8.02
CA GLY A 336 40.67 -8.12 -7.68
C GLY A 336 41.54 -7.17 -8.51
N THR A 337 40.97 -6.03 -8.87
CA THR A 337 41.68 -4.78 -9.21
C THR A 337 40.72 -3.62 -8.94
N ASP A 338 41.13 -2.73 -8.03
CA ASP A 338 40.63 -1.34 -7.92
C ASP A 338 40.77 -0.60 -9.26
N PRO A 339 39.90 0.38 -9.57
CA PRO A 339 40.35 1.76 -9.39
C PRO A 339 39.28 2.80 -8.99
N ALA A 340 39.72 3.72 -8.14
CA ALA A 340 39.56 5.18 -8.16
C ALA A 340 38.38 5.82 -8.92
N ASP A 341 37.58 6.55 -8.13
CA ASP A 341 37.22 7.98 -8.29
C ASP A 341 36.83 8.48 -9.69
N ALA A 342 35.51 8.52 -9.94
CA ALA A 342 34.88 9.42 -10.91
C ALA A 342 33.49 9.81 -10.40
N GLY A 343 33.35 11.07 -9.96
CA GLY A 343 32.10 11.66 -9.55
C GLY A 343 31.07 11.67 -10.67
N LEU A 344 29.83 11.28 -10.35
CA LEU A 344 28.66 11.37 -11.20
C LEU A 344 27.47 11.86 -10.38
N ALA A 345 26.86 12.92 -10.86
CA ALA A 345 25.74 13.64 -10.27
C ALA A 345 24.50 12.73 -10.10
N ALA A 346 23.88 12.81 -8.93
CA ALA A 346 22.60 12.18 -8.64
C ALA A 346 21.50 12.84 -9.48
N THR A 347 20.79 12.03 -10.26
CA THR A 347 19.53 12.39 -10.92
C THR A 347 18.42 11.60 -10.26
N ASP A 348 17.35 12.33 -9.90
CA ASP A 348 16.20 11.86 -9.15
C ASP A 348 15.38 10.85 -9.94
N GLY A 349 15.17 9.69 -9.33
CA GLY A 349 14.28 8.63 -9.81
C GLY A 349 13.44 8.11 -8.66
N CYS A 350 12.17 8.48 -8.65
CA CYS A 350 11.18 8.03 -7.67
C CYS A 350 10.90 6.53 -7.86
N ALA A 351 11.59 5.67 -7.12
CA ALA A 351 11.19 4.30 -6.91
C ALA A 351 11.64 3.85 -5.51
N GLY A 352 10.68 3.47 -4.67
CA GLY A 352 10.93 2.68 -3.48
C GLY A 352 11.48 1.32 -3.89
N LEU A 353 12.78 1.26 -4.11
CA LEU A 353 13.57 0.07 -3.85
C LEU A 353 14.23 0.34 -2.51
N GLY A 354 14.02 -0.56 -1.55
CA GLY A 354 14.72 -0.53 -0.27
C GLY A 354 16.22 -0.61 -0.52
N ALA A 355 16.85 0.55 -0.65
CA ALA A 355 18.27 0.69 -0.48
C ALA A 355 18.52 0.58 1.03
N SER A 356 19.15 -0.52 1.44
CA SER A 356 19.77 -0.63 2.75
C SER A 356 20.78 0.52 2.87
N VAL A 357 20.40 1.55 3.63
CA VAL A 357 21.32 2.59 4.07
C VAL A 357 22.19 1.95 5.15
N ASP A 358 23.29 1.34 4.74
CA ASP A 358 24.39 1.06 5.66
C ASP A 358 25.34 2.26 5.64
N ALA A 359 25.27 3.09 6.67
CA ALA A 359 26.43 3.60 7.40
C ALA A 359 26.02 4.55 8.52
N THR A 360 26.49 4.24 9.74
CA THR A 360 26.52 5.08 10.97
C THR A 360 25.28 5.06 11.88
N GLY A 361 25.15 3.96 12.64
CA GLY A 361 24.70 3.94 14.04
C GLY A 361 23.49 4.78 14.46
N SER A 362 22.28 4.26 14.22
CA SER A 362 21.10 4.42 15.09
C SER A 362 19.96 3.54 14.57
N GLY A 363 19.91 2.28 14.99
CA GLY A 363 18.80 1.37 14.72
C GLY A 363 17.54 1.71 15.53
N MET A 364 17.03 2.93 15.37
CA MET A 364 15.75 3.35 15.96
C MET A 364 14.59 2.93 15.06
N ASP A 365 13.55 2.39 15.67
CA ASP A 365 12.26 2.10 15.03
C ASP A 365 11.72 3.37 14.33
N ARG A 366 11.34 3.24 13.05
CA ARG A 366 10.77 4.33 12.22
C ARG A 366 9.61 5.01 12.94
N ALA A 367 8.81 4.23 13.65
CA ALA A 367 7.67 4.77 14.37
C ALA A 367 8.05 5.59 15.59
N VAL A 368 9.01 5.11 16.38
CA VAL A 368 9.53 5.87 17.53
C VAL A 368 10.12 7.19 17.06
N LEU A 369 10.85 7.17 15.94
CA LEU A 369 11.38 8.39 15.34
C LEU A 369 10.25 9.32 14.86
N ALA A 370 9.26 8.80 14.14
CA ALA A 370 8.12 9.59 13.68
C ALA A 370 7.35 10.21 14.86
N GLU A 371 7.02 9.40 15.89
CA GLU A 371 6.34 9.82 17.13
C GLU A 371 7.09 10.97 17.80
N SER A 372 8.41 10.86 17.95
CA SER A 372 9.24 11.89 18.58
C SER A 372 9.29 13.23 17.82
N ARG A 373 8.87 13.24 16.54
CA ARG A 373 8.97 14.39 15.64
C ARG A 373 7.62 14.96 15.19
N LEU A 374 6.49 14.42 15.66
CA LEU A 374 5.16 14.89 15.25
C LEU A 374 4.93 16.38 15.52
N ALA A 375 5.37 16.89 16.67
CA ALA A 375 5.23 18.30 17.01
C ALA A 375 6.02 19.21 16.03
N GLU A 376 7.23 18.79 15.66
CA GLU A 376 8.07 19.50 14.70
C GLU A 376 7.44 19.46 13.29
N LEU A 377 6.93 18.31 12.85
CA LEU A 377 6.21 18.17 11.58
C LEU A 377 4.95 19.05 11.53
N ARG A 378 4.15 19.08 12.60
CA ARG A 378 2.97 19.96 12.72
C ARG A 378 3.38 21.42 12.62
N GLN A 379 4.44 21.80 13.33
CA GLN A 379 4.95 23.14 13.25
C GLN A 379 5.35 23.50 11.82
N HIS A 380 6.10 22.66 11.10
CA HIS A 380 6.59 22.95 9.74
C HIS A 380 5.47 23.01 8.69
N THR A 381 4.51 22.10 8.79
CA THR A 381 3.36 21.98 7.88
C THR A 381 2.25 23.00 8.17
N GLY A 382 2.20 23.55 9.39
CA GLY A 382 1.08 24.38 9.83
C GLY A 382 -0.22 23.60 9.99
N ALA A 383 -0.16 22.28 10.08
CA ALA A 383 -1.34 21.43 10.13
C ALA A 383 -1.83 21.15 11.56
N ASP A 384 -3.15 20.99 11.72
CA ASP A 384 -3.73 20.60 13.01
C ASP A 384 -3.38 19.15 13.34
N VAL A 385 -3.44 18.26 12.36
CA VAL A 385 -3.13 16.82 12.46
C VAL A 385 -2.02 16.45 11.49
N VAL A 386 -1.06 15.64 11.96
CA VAL A 386 -0.07 14.97 11.10
C VAL A 386 -0.24 13.46 11.24
N ALA A 387 -0.42 12.77 10.12
CA ALA A 387 -0.51 11.33 10.03
C ALA A 387 0.63 10.77 9.18
N VAL A 388 1.72 10.34 9.82
CA VAL A 388 2.88 9.76 9.14
C VAL A 388 2.61 8.30 8.81
N THR A 389 2.58 7.95 7.54
CA THR A 389 2.46 6.55 7.10
C THR A 389 3.84 5.87 7.10
N LEU A 390 3.89 4.63 7.58
CA LEU A 390 5.11 3.86 7.85
C LEU A 390 5.18 2.56 7.02
N ASP A 391 4.55 2.54 5.85
CA ASP A 391 4.47 1.37 4.97
C ASP A 391 3.90 0.13 5.69
N THR A 392 4.71 -0.92 5.84
CA THR A 392 4.36 -2.19 6.49
C THR A 392 4.20 -2.07 8.01
N ASP A 393 4.53 -0.93 8.60
CA ASP A 393 4.49 -0.72 10.05
C ASP A 393 3.24 0.07 10.50
N GLY A 394 2.32 0.37 9.58
CA GLY A 394 1.09 1.12 9.85
C GLY A 394 1.28 2.63 9.75
N ALA A 395 0.76 3.39 10.71
CA ALA A 395 0.87 4.84 10.73
C ALA A 395 0.94 5.38 12.16
N VAL A 396 1.52 6.57 12.30
CA VAL A 396 1.56 7.34 13.54
C VAL A 396 0.84 8.65 13.31
N VAL A 397 -0.10 9.00 14.20
CA VAL A 397 -0.96 10.17 14.04
C VAL A 397 -0.95 10.99 15.33
N ALA A 398 -0.84 12.32 15.24
CA ALA A 398 -1.07 13.20 16.38
C ALA A 398 -1.79 14.48 15.97
N GLY A 399 -2.63 14.96 16.89
CA GLY A 399 -3.36 16.22 16.78
C GLY A 399 -2.79 17.32 17.67
N PRO A 400 -3.61 18.35 17.98
CA PRO A 400 -3.25 19.47 18.84
C PRO A 400 -2.85 19.12 20.27
N ASP A 401 -3.43 18.07 20.83
CA ASP A 401 -3.13 17.53 22.16
C ASP A 401 -1.70 16.95 22.27
N GLY A 402 -1.12 16.56 21.14
CA GLY A 402 0.23 16.00 21.07
C GLY A 402 0.31 14.53 21.47
N GLU A 403 -0.81 13.90 21.81
CA GLU A 403 -0.87 12.48 22.16
C GLU A 403 -0.83 11.64 20.87
N PRO A 404 0.23 10.83 20.67
CA PRO A 404 0.34 10.01 19.46
C PRO A 404 -0.61 8.82 19.53
N SER A 405 -1.28 8.55 18.43
CA SER A 405 -2.03 7.32 18.17
C SER A 405 -1.27 6.48 17.16
N ARG A 406 -1.01 5.23 17.50
CA ARG A 406 -0.35 4.25 16.63
C ARG A 406 -1.37 3.31 16.01
N SER A 407 -1.25 3.10 14.69
CA SER A 407 -1.90 2.02 13.98
C SER A 407 -0.87 1.05 13.42
N HIS A 408 -1.31 -0.18 13.14
CA HIS A 408 -0.48 -1.25 12.58
C HIS A 408 -1.10 -1.75 11.26
N SER A 409 -0.27 -2.19 10.33
CA SER A 409 -0.70 -2.83 9.09
C SER A 409 -0.29 -4.31 9.06
N ASN A 410 -0.99 -5.11 8.26
CA ASN A 410 -0.55 -6.45 7.92
C ASN A 410 0.34 -6.35 6.67
N PRO A 411 1.62 -6.75 6.74
CA PRO A 411 2.51 -6.65 5.59
C PRO A 411 2.00 -7.47 4.41
N VAL A 412 1.96 -6.85 3.23
CA VAL A 412 1.63 -7.48 1.95
C VAL A 412 2.78 -7.29 0.95
N PRO A 413 2.83 -8.05 -0.18
CA PRO A 413 3.77 -7.77 -1.25
C PRO A 413 3.64 -6.32 -1.75
N ALA A 414 4.77 -5.67 -2.07
CA ALA A 414 4.80 -4.29 -2.55
C ALA A 414 3.99 -4.06 -3.84
N SER A 415 3.73 -5.10 -4.62
CA SER A 415 2.86 -5.04 -5.81
C SER A 415 1.39 -4.77 -5.48
N HIS A 416 0.97 -4.95 -4.22
CA HIS A 416 -0.41 -4.78 -3.76
C HIS A 416 -0.60 -3.46 -2.98
N THR A 417 0.45 -2.68 -2.74
CA THR A 417 0.37 -1.48 -1.89
C THR A 417 -0.07 -0.22 -2.63
N VAL A 418 -0.22 -0.27 -3.96
CA VAL A 418 -0.57 0.89 -4.78
C VAL A 418 -2.01 1.33 -4.48
N GLY A 419 -2.16 2.60 -4.08
CA GLY A 419 -3.45 3.19 -3.70
C GLY A 419 -3.77 3.10 -2.20
N ALA A 420 -2.96 2.42 -1.39
CA ALA A 420 -3.19 2.34 0.06
C ALA A 420 -3.14 3.72 0.75
N GLY A 421 -2.23 4.59 0.31
CA GLY A 421 -2.12 5.97 0.78
C GLY A 421 -3.36 6.80 0.42
N ASP A 422 -3.84 6.69 -0.82
CA ASP A 422 -5.04 7.41 -1.29
C ASP A 422 -6.30 6.97 -0.52
N ALA A 423 -6.45 5.66 -0.25
CA ALA A 423 -7.53 5.12 0.56
C ALA A 423 -7.44 5.59 2.03
N TYR A 424 -6.23 5.61 2.59
CA TYR A 424 -5.98 6.15 3.94
C TYR A 424 -6.37 7.62 4.02
N LEU A 425 -5.89 8.45 3.08
CA LEU A 425 -6.18 9.87 2.98
C LEU A 425 -7.68 10.13 2.83
N ALA A 426 -8.35 9.42 1.92
CA ALA A 426 -9.79 9.56 1.69
C ALA A 426 -10.61 9.28 2.96
N ALA A 427 -10.36 8.15 3.63
CA ALA A 427 -11.07 7.78 4.85
C ALA A 427 -10.75 8.71 6.03
N MET A 428 -9.48 9.10 6.22
CA MET A 428 -9.08 10.10 7.23
C MET A 428 -9.81 11.42 6.99
N THR A 429 -9.86 11.88 5.74
CA THR A 429 -10.51 13.14 5.35
C THR A 429 -12.01 13.11 5.65
N LEU A 430 -12.70 12.05 5.22
CA LEU A 430 -14.15 11.92 5.44
C LEU A 430 -14.49 11.81 6.94
N ALA A 431 -13.67 11.10 7.71
CA ALA A 431 -13.83 10.98 9.16
C ALA A 431 -13.62 12.33 9.87
N LEU A 432 -12.54 13.05 9.59
CA LEU A 432 -12.26 14.34 10.21
C LEU A 432 -13.27 15.40 9.78
N ALA A 433 -13.68 15.40 8.51
CA ALA A 433 -14.78 16.24 8.08
C ALA A 433 -16.04 15.96 8.90
N ALA A 434 -16.24 14.72 9.39
CA ALA A 434 -17.45 14.29 10.12
C ALA A 434 -17.37 14.61 11.61
N ASP A 435 -16.39 15.44 11.98
CA ASP A 435 -16.05 15.76 13.37
C ASP A 435 -15.76 14.50 14.21
N ALA A 436 -15.30 13.43 13.56
CA ALA A 436 -14.94 12.21 14.26
C ALA A 436 -13.69 12.46 15.13
N PRO A 437 -13.64 11.91 16.35
CA PRO A 437 -12.42 11.96 17.16
C PRO A 437 -11.22 11.38 16.41
N LEU A 438 -10.04 11.98 16.60
CA LEU A 438 -8.83 11.58 15.88
C LEU A 438 -8.52 10.07 15.96
N PRO A 439 -8.65 9.38 17.13
CA PRO A 439 -8.43 7.94 17.19
C PRO A 439 -9.38 7.14 16.29
N ILE A 440 -10.65 7.57 16.19
CA ILE A 440 -11.65 6.96 15.32
C ILE A 440 -11.28 7.18 13.85
N ALA A 441 -10.89 8.41 13.49
CA ALA A 441 -10.47 8.74 12.14
C ALA A 441 -9.24 7.92 11.70
N ALA A 442 -8.22 7.81 12.56
CA ALA A 442 -7.03 7.00 12.32
C ALA A 442 -7.36 5.50 12.16
N GLN A 443 -8.28 4.97 12.98
CA GLN A 443 -8.70 3.58 12.88
C GLN A 443 -9.42 3.28 11.56
N LEU A 444 -10.35 4.13 11.15
CA LEU A 444 -11.08 3.99 9.88
C LEU A 444 -10.13 4.13 8.68
N ALA A 445 -9.18 5.07 8.74
CA ALA A 445 -8.16 5.27 7.72
C ALA A 445 -7.25 4.04 7.56
N GLN A 446 -6.76 3.50 8.68
CA GLN A 446 -5.95 2.27 8.65
C GLN A 446 -6.73 1.08 8.09
N LEU A 447 -8.00 0.93 8.47
CA LEU A 447 -8.83 -0.16 7.99
C LEU A 447 -9.07 -0.05 6.47
N ALA A 448 -9.35 1.15 5.97
CA ALA A 448 -9.50 1.41 4.54
C ALA A 448 -8.21 1.08 3.75
N ALA A 449 -7.05 1.49 4.26
CA ALA A 449 -5.76 1.13 3.67
C ALA A 449 -5.55 -0.39 3.65
N THR A 450 -5.89 -1.07 4.74
CA THR A 450 -5.74 -2.54 4.88
C THR A 450 -6.64 -3.31 3.91
N ILE A 451 -7.87 -2.84 3.67
CA ILE A 451 -8.79 -3.45 2.70
C ILE A 451 -8.24 -3.30 1.27
N THR A 452 -7.64 -2.14 0.99
CA THR A 452 -7.13 -1.78 -0.34
C THR A 452 -5.96 -2.65 -0.77
N VAL A 453 -5.14 -3.16 0.16
CA VAL A 453 -3.94 -3.94 -0.17
C VAL A 453 -4.18 -5.44 -0.43
N SER A 454 -5.40 -5.82 -0.78
CA SER A 454 -5.83 -7.22 -0.89
C SER A 454 -5.55 -7.87 -2.26
N ASP A 455 -5.34 -7.09 -3.32
CA ASP A 455 -5.10 -7.61 -4.68
C ASP A 455 -4.06 -6.77 -5.45
N THR A 456 -3.61 -7.27 -6.60
CA THR A 456 -2.73 -6.55 -7.53
C THR A 456 -3.53 -5.53 -8.35
N GLY A 457 -3.12 -4.27 -8.28
CA GLY A 457 -3.76 -3.18 -9.00
C GLY A 457 -3.74 -1.89 -8.20
N THR A 458 -4.30 -0.83 -8.78
CA THR A 458 -4.67 0.37 -8.01
C THR A 458 -6.05 0.11 -7.43
N CYS A 459 -6.07 -0.40 -6.19
CA CYS A 459 -7.30 -0.82 -5.53
C CYS A 459 -7.98 0.37 -4.85
N VAL A 460 -9.27 0.19 -4.56
CA VAL A 460 -10.14 1.21 -3.95
C VAL A 460 -10.89 0.58 -2.79
N CYS A 461 -11.00 1.29 -1.67
CA CYS A 461 -11.83 0.84 -0.55
C CYS A 461 -13.29 1.25 -0.78
N ARG A 462 -14.19 0.28 -0.91
CA ARG A 462 -15.64 0.56 -0.96
C ARG A 462 -16.19 0.67 0.45
N ARG A 463 -17.20 1.53 0.61
CA ARG A 463 -17.92 1.70 1.87
C ARG A 463 -18.47 0.37 2.41
N GLU A 464 -19.03 -0.46 1.54
CA GLU A 464 -19.61 -1.76 1.92
C GLU A 464 -18.54 -2.72 2.44
N ASP A 465 -17.34 -2.72 1.85
CA ASP A 465 -16.21 -3.51 2.32
C ASP A 465 -15.73 -3.02 3.69
N LEU A 466 -15.68 -1.70 3.88
CA LEU A 466 -15.34 -1.07 5.15
C LEU A 466 -16.37 -1.41 6.24
N LEU A 467 -17.66 -1.27 5.96
CA LEU A 467 -18.75 -1.63 6.86
C LEU A 467 -18.76 -3.13 7.17
N THR A 468 -18.46 -3.98 6.18
CA THR A 468 -18.33 -5.44 6.39
C THR A 468 -17.14 -5.77 7.28
N ALA A 469 -16.01 -5.09 7.09
CA ALA A 469 -14.82 -5.28 7.92
C ALA A 469 -15.06 -4.80 9.37
N LEU A 470 -15.89 -3.79 9.54
CA LEU A 470 -16.39 -3.28 10.81
C LEU A 470 -17.39 -4.24 11.47
N ASP A 471 -18.37 -4.78 10.74
CA ASP A 471 -19.38 -5.70 11.27
C ASP A 471 -18.82 -7.08 11.64
N ARG A 472 -17.61 -7.41 11.18
CA ARG A 472 -16.88 -8.55 11.73
C ARG A 472 -16.63 -8.25 13.20
N PRO A 473 -17.08 -9.10 14.15
CA PRO A 473 -16.72 -8.92 15.54
C PRO A 473 -15.20 -8.76 15.63
N ALA A 474 -14.73 -7.88 16.52
CA ALA A 474 -13.33 -7.61 16.80
C ALA A 474 -12.48 -8.84 17.23
N ASP A 475 -13.01 -10.06 17.00
CA ASP A 475 -12.39 -11.38 17.12
C ASP A 475 -11.53 -11.79 15.91
N ARG A 476 -11.23 -10.88 14.99
CA ARG A 476 -10.12 -11.07 14.03
C ARG A 476 -9.01 -10.05 14.24
N GLY A 477 -8.63 -9.86 15.51
CA GLY A 477 -7.23 -9.62 15.82
C GLY A 477 -6.42 -10.84 15.43
N TRP A 478 -5.10 -10.69 15.32
CA TRP A 478 -4.22 -11.86 15.25
C TRP A 478 -4.57 -12.82 16.41
N PRO A 479 -4.41 -14.13 16.23
CA PRO A 479 -4.72 -15.18 17.19
C PRO A 479 -4.24 -14.77 18.56
N THR A 480 -5.20 -14.50 19.44
CA THR A 480 -4.91 -13.97 20.76
C THR A 480 -4.27 -15.09 21.56
N LEU A 481 -3.10 -14.81 22.15
CA LEU A 481 -2.61 -15.61 23.26
C LEU A 481 -3.62 -15.48 24.39
N VAL A 482 -4.29 -16.57 24.72
CA VAL A 482 -5.31 -16.63 25.77
C VAL A 482 -4.84 -17.57 26.87
N ASP A 483 -5.25 -17.29 28.11
CA ASP A 483 -5.06 -18.23 29.20
C ASP A 483 -6.11 -19.35 29.16
N ALA A 484 -5.96 -20.37 30.01
CA ALA A 484 -6.81 -21.54 30.00
C ALA A 484 -8.28 -21.24 30.41
N ASP A 485 -8.50 -20.26 31.29
CA ASP A 485 -9.84 -19.91 31.80
C ASP A 485 -10.60 -19.05 30.78
N GLU A 486 -9.92 -18.13 30.13
CA GLU A 486 -10.42 -17.35 29.01
C GLU A 486 -10.77 -18.27 27.83
N LEU A 487 -9.87 -19.20 27.49
CA LEU A 487 -10.10 -20.19 26.45
C LEU A 487 -11.34 -21.06 26.71
N ALA A 488 -11.53 -21.51 27.96
CA ALA A 488 -12.71 -22.26 28.34
C ALA A 488 -14.00 -21.43 28.14
N THR A 489 -13.95 -20.14 28.47
CA THR A 489 -15.06 -19.20 28.29
C THR A 489 -15.42 -19.03 26.80
N ILE A 490 -14.41 -18.84 25.95
CA ILE A 490 -14.56 -18.73 24.49
C ILE A 490 -15.17 -20.02 23.92
N ALA A 491 -14.64 -21.19 24.31
CA ALA A 491 -15.13 -22.49 23.83
C ALA A 491 -16.59 -22.76 24.25
N VAL A 492 -17.00 -22.32 25.44
CA VAL A 492 -18.41 -22.41 25.89
C VAL A 492 -19.31 -21.49 25.05
N ALA A 493 -18.87 -20.26 24.77
CA ALA A 493 -19.63 -19.31 23.97
C ALA A 493 -19.82 -19.81 22.52
N HIS A 494 -18.77 -20.35 21.90
CA HIS A 494 -18.84 -20.94 20.56
C HIS A 494 -19.84 -22.09 20.47
N ARG A 495 -19.78 -23.02 21.41
CA ARG A 495 -20.71 -24.16 21.44
C ARG A 495 -22.16 -23.74 21.70
N ARG A 496 -22.41 -22.75 22.56
CA ARG A 496 -23.76 -22.19 22.77
C ARG A 496 -24.33 -21.56 21.50
N ALA A 497 -23.47 -21.06 20.62
CA ALA A 497 -23.85 -20.54 19.30
C ALA A 497 -23.96 -21.63 18.22
N GLY A 498 -23.81 -22.91 18.56
CA GLY A 498 -23.84 -24.02 17.60
C GLY A 498 -22.60 -24.12 16.70
N ARG A 499 -21.51 -23.44 17.05
CA ARG A 499 -20.24 -23.45 16.31
C ARG A 499 -19.30 -24.51 16.87
N SER A 500 -18.56 -25.15 15.97
CA SER A 500 -17.65 -26.27 16.26
C SER A 500 -16.25 -25.81 16.65
N VAL A 501 -15.70 -26.43 17.69
CA VAL A 501 -14.37 -26.14 18.24
C VAL A 501 -13.38 -27.23 17.87
N VAL A 502 -12.34 -26.85 17.13
CA VAL A 502 -11.19 -27.68 16.77
C VAL A 502 -10.03 -27.36 17.70
N PHE A 503 -9.38 -28.40 18.23
CA PHE A 503 -8.23 -28.26 19.11
C PHE A 503 -7.06 -29.11 18.60
N THR A 504 -5.87 -28.53 18.61
CA THR A 504 -4.61 -29.23 18.30
C THR A 504 -3.54 -28.80 19.29
N ASN A 505 -2.52 -29.64 19.49
CA ASN A 505 -1.35 -29.24 20.28
C ASN A 505 -0.03 -29.79 19.73
N GLY A 506 1.05 -29.07 20.02
CA GLY A 506 2.41 -29.48 19.67
C GLY A 506 3.47 -28.48 20.10
N CYS A 507 4.74 -28.82 19.83
CA CYS A 507 5.87 -27.95 20.18
C CYS A 507 6.03 -26.77 19.21
N PHE A 508 5.67 -26.93 17.93
CA PHE A 508 5.79 -25.88 16.87
C PHE A 508 7.11 -25.11 16.89
N ASP A 509 8.20 -25.85 17.00
CA ASP A 509 9.50 -25.29 17.37
C ASP A 509 10.17 -24.51 16.24
N VAL A 510 10.43 -25.17 15.11
CA VAL A 510 10.80 -24.48 13.86
C VAL A 510 9.66 -24.75 12.88
N LEU A 511 8.91 -23.71 12.55
CA LEU A 511 7.81 -23.80 11.60
C LEU A 511 8.33 -24.09 10.19
N HIS A 512 7.52 -24.80 9.42
CA HIS A 512 7.78 -25.14 8.02
C HIS A 512 6.44 -25.26 7.29
N PRO A 513 6.41 -25.30 5.95
CA PRO A 513 5.15 -25.33 5.18
C PRO A 513 4.20 -26.48 5.57
N GLY A 514 4.72 -27.58 6.09
CA GLY A 514 3.92 -28.70 6.61
C GLY A 514 3.05 -28.30 7.82
N HIS A 515 3.55 -27.47 8.74
CA HIS A 515 2.73 -26.96 9.85
C HIS A 515 1.62 -26.03 9.36
N VAL A 516 1.89 -25.19 8.35
CA VAL A 516 0.89 -24.29 7.78
C VAL A 516 -0.25 -25.09 7.15
N ARG A 517 0.07 -26.06 6.28
CA ARG A 517 -0.93 -26.93 5.65
C ARG A 517 -1.69 -27.79 6.67
N TYR A 518 -1.01 -28.26 7.72
CA TYR A 518 -1.63 -28.99 8.82
C TYR A 518 -2.67 -28.14 9.56
N LEU A 519 -2.32 -26.89 9.89
CA LEU A 519 -3.22 -25.97 10.60
C LEU A 519 -4.38 -25.51 9.70
N GLU A 520 -4.12 -25.29 8.41
CA GLU A 520 -5.17 -25.04 7.40
C GLU A 520 -6.18 -26.20 7.32
N GLN A 521 -5.70 -27.44 7.22
CA GLN A 521 -6.55 -28.62 7.22
C GLN A 521 -7.31 -28.80 8.54
N ALA A 522 -6.66 -28.52 9.68
CA ALA A 522 -7.31 -28.56 10.98
C ALA A 522 -8.43 -27.51 11.07
N ARG A 523 -8.17 -26.28 10.61
CA ARG A 523 -9.15 -25.19 10.60
C ARG A 523 -10.37 -25.50 9.75
N ALA A 524 -10.23 -26.27 8.67
CA ALA A 524 -11.33 -26.68 7.81
C ALA A 524 -12.31 -27.67 8.47
N LEU A 525 -11.95 -28.26 9.62
CA LEU A 525 -12.79 -29.23 10.35
C LEU A 525 -13.78 -28.58 11.32
N GLY A 526 -13.76 -27.25 11.47
CA GLY A 526 -14.73 -26.56 12.32
C GLY A 526 -14.69 -25.04 12.21
N ASP A 527 -15.31 -24.36 13.18
CA ASP A 527 -15.52 -22.90 13.15
C ASP A 527 -14.50 -22.11 13.96
N LEU A 528 -13.78 -22.78 14.87
CA LEU A 528 -12.74 -22.21 15.74
C LEU A 528 -11.55 -23.18 15.85
N LEU A 529 -10.34 -22.75 15.50
CA LEU A 529 -9.10 -23.50 15.72
C LEU A 529 -8.30 -22.96 16.91
N VAL A 530 -8.16 -23.80 17.93
CA VAL A 530 -7.30 -23.55 19.09
C VAL A 530 -6.02 -24.36 18.97
N VAL A 531 -4.88 -23.68 19.08
CA VAL A 531 -3.55 -24.30 19.06
C VAL A 531 -2.91 -24.20 20.44
N ALA A 532 -2.78 -25.34 21.12
CA ALA A 532 -2.05 -25.43 22.37
C ALA A 532 -0.55 -25.70 22.14
N VAL A 533 0.29 -24.84 22.71
CA VAL A 533 1.74 -24.82 22.52
C VAL A 533 2.42 -25.25 23.80
N ASN A 534 3.31 -26.24 23.70
CA ASN A 534 4.12 -26.66 24.85
C ASN A 534 5.05 -25.53 25.28
N ALA A 535 5.11 -25.23 26.58
CA ALA A 535 6.11 -24.33 27.15
C ALA A 535 7.54 -24.93 27.07
N ASP A 536 8.56 -24.10 27.25
CA ASP A 536 9.95 -24.51 27.04
C ASP A 536 10.39 -25.64 27.98
N GLY A 537 9.93 -25.63 29.24
CA GLY A 537 10.18 -26.70 30.19
C GLY A 537 9.60 -28.03 29.72
N SER A 538 8.36 -28.01 29.24
CA SER A 538 7.67 -29.17 28.63
C SER A 538 8.43 -29.71 27.41
N VAL A 539 8.87 -28.84 26.50
CA VAL A 539 9.62 -29.27 25.31
C VAL A 539 10.99 -29.87 25.68
N ARG A 540 11.71 -29.29 26.67
CA ARG A 540 12.99 -29.84 27.16
C ARG A 540 12.84 -31.25 27.72
N ARG A 541 11.77 -31.50 28.50
CA ARG A 541 11.49 -32.85 29.02
C ARG A 541 11.13 -33.85 27.92
N LEU A 542 10.38 -33.40 26.91
CA LEU A 542 9.91 -34.26 25.81
C LEU A 542 10.99 -34.57 24.75
N LYS A 543 11.86 -33.60 24.45
CA LYS A 543 12.78 -33.67 23.30
C LYS A 543 14.26 -33.52 23.65
N GLY A 544 14.59 -33.29 24.92
CA GLY A 544 15.97 -33.13 25.41
C GLY A 544 16.38 -31.68 25.62
N ALA A 545 17.52 -31.48 26.30
CA ALA A 545 17.98 -30.16 26.77
C ALA A 545 18.27 -29.14 25.64
N ASP A 546 18.61 -29.61 24.44
CA ASP A 546 18.89 -28.77 23.26
C ASP A 546 17.62 -28.23 22.57
N ARG A 547 16.43 -28.53 23.09
CA ARG A 547 15.13 -28.16 22.52
C ARG A 547 14.26 -27.54 23.61
N PRO A 548 13.51 -26.46 23.33
CA PRO A 548 13.27 -25.90 22.01
C PRO A 548 14.41 -25.00 21.51
N VAL A 549 14.49 -24.80 20.20
CA VAL A 549 15.43 -23.84 19.59
C VAL A 549 14.89 -22.43 19.69
N ASN A 550 13.58 -22.28 19.43
CA ASN A 550 12.89 -21.00 19.59
C ASN A 550 12.14 -20.98 20.93
N PRO A 551 12.29 -19.93 21.75
CA PRO A 551 11.57 -19.78 23.01
C PRO A 551 10.05 -19.72 22.79
N VAL A 552 9.27 -19.98 23.84
CA VAL A 552 7.80 -20.09 23.72
C VAL A 552 7.15 -18.82 23.18
N GLU A 553 7.70 -17.65 23.52
CA GLU A 553 7.25 -16.34 23.07
C GLU A 553 7.30 -16.23 21.54
N ASP A 554 8.43 -16.62 20.93
CA ASP A 554 8.62 -16.59 19.48
C ASP A 554 7.69 -17.57 18.76
N ARG A 555 7.51 -18.76 19.35
CA ARG A 555 6.64 -19.80 18.77
C ARG A 555 5.18 -19.38 18.80
N VAL A 556 4.74 -18.74 19.89
CA VAL A 556 3.40 -18.14 20.02
C VAL A 556 3.23 -17.03 19.00
N ALA A 557 4.18 -16.10 18.89
CA ALA A 557 4.11 -14.99 17.93
C ALA A 557 4.00 -15.49 16.48
N LEU A 558 4.76 -16.51 16.11
CA LEU A 558 4.70 -17.10 14.77
C LEU A 558 3.38 -17.84 14.49
N LEU A 559 2.84 -18.57 15.47
CA LEU A 559 1.54 -19.22 15.33
C LEU A 559 0.40 -18.21 15.29
N ALA A 560 0.53 -17.11 16.04
CA ALA A 560 -0.36 -15.97 15.96
C ALA A 560 -0.26 -15.26 14.59
N ALA A 561 0.88 -15.26 13.91
CA ALA A 561 0.92 -14.69 12.56
C ALA A 561 0.13 -15.50 11.51
N LEU A 562 -0.33 -16.73 11.82
CA LEU A 562 -0.99 -17.60 10.85
C LEU A 562 -2.50 -17.37 10.77
N THR A 563 -2.98 -17.04 9.57
CA THR A 563 -4.38 -16.74 9.24
C THR A 563 -5.40 -17.84 9.55
N HIS A 564 -4.95 -19.07 9.81
CA HIS A 564 -5.81 -20.24 10.05
C HIS A 564 -5.93 -20.59 11.53
N VAL A 565 -5.17 -19.95 12.41
CA VAL A 565 -5.23 -20.14 13.86
C VAL A 565 -6.17 -19.08 14.43
N ASP A 566 -7.08 -19.44 15.35
CA ASP A 566 -7.97 -18.46 15.97
C ASP A 566 -7.48 -18.09 17.39
N HIS A 567 -6.98 -19.06 18.16
CA HIS A 567 -6.38 -18.81 19.48
C HIS A 567 -5.15 -19.67 19.73
N VAL A 568 -4.19 -19.12 20.50
CA VAL A 568 -3.01 -19.85 20.97
C VAL A 568 -3.05 -19.91 22.50
N VAL A 569 -2.79 -21.07 23.09
CA VAL A 569 -2.69 -21.25 24.55
C VAL A 569 -1.39 -21.97 24.89
N VAL A 570 -0.70 -21.53 25.94
CA VAL A 570 0.54 -22.19 26.39
C VAL A 570 0.24 -23.14 27.55
N PHE A 571 0.86 -24.33 27.55
CA PHE A 571 0.76 -25.28 28.66
C PHE A 571 2.10 -25.90 29.01
N GLU A 572 2.33 -26.14 30.31
CA GLU A 572 3.60 -26.65 30.85
C GLU A 572 3.55 -28.16 31.09
N GLU A 573 2.36 -28.77 31.19
CA GLU A 573 2.20 -30.20 31.42
C GLU A 573 2.73 -31.06 30.25
N ASP A 574 3.01 -32.34 30.54
CA ASP A 574 3.47 -33.30 29.53
C ASP A 574 2.34 -33.77 28.60
N SER A 575 1.08 -33.54 28.99
CA SER A 575 -0.12 -33.85 28.20
C SER A 575 -1.13 -32.70 28.28
N PRO A 576 -1.83 -32.37 27.17
CA PRO A 576 -2.86 -31.33 27.12
C PRO A 576 -4.18 -31.75 27.78
N ALA A 577 -4.24 -32.87 28.52
CA ALA A 577 -5.48 -33.43 29.06
C ALA A 577 -6.34 -32.42 29.84
N ARG A 578 -5.72 -31.56 30.66
CA ARG A 578 -6.42 -30.51 31.41
C ARG A 578 -7.10 -29.48 30.51
N LEU A 579 -6.40 -29.03 29.47
CA LEU A 579 -6.97 -28.12 28.48
C LEU A 579 -8.11 -28.79 27.71
N ILE A 580 -7.98 -30.07 27.37
CA ILE A 580 -9.04 -30.83 26.70
C ILE A 580 -10.28 -30.95 27.60
N GLU A 581 -10.13 -31.16 28.90
CA GLU A 581 -11.24 -31.20 29.86
C GLU A 581 -11.97 -29.85 30.00
N ALA A 582 -11.20 -28.75 29.97
CA ALA A 582 -11.74 -27.39 30.06
C ALA A 582 -12.44 -26.96 28.76
N VAL A 583 -11.79 -27.15 27.62
CA VAL A 583 -12.27 -26.74 26.29
C VAL A 583 -13.40 -27.64 25.81
N ARG A 584 -13.29 -28.96 26.06
CA ARG A 584 -14.17 -30.01 25.52
C ARG A 584 -14.37 -29.87 24.00
N PRO A 585 -13.31 -30.05 23.20
CA PRO A 585 -13.35 -29.81 21.76
C PRO A 585 -14.26 -30.81 21.04
N ASP A 586 -14.93 -30.34 19.98
CA ASP A 586 -15.73 -31.18 19.08
C ASP A 586 -14.82 -32.04 18.19
N VAL A 587 -13.67 -31.49 17.80
CA VAL A 587 -12.64 -32.19 17.02
C VAL A 587 -11.26 -31.96 17.63
N TYR A 588 -10.58 -33.04 18.00
CA TYR A 588 -9.18 -33.04 18.39
C TYR A 588 -8.32 -33.54 17.24
N VAL A 589 -7.38 -32.71 16.80
CA VAL A 589 -6.56 -32.97 15.62
C VAL A 589 -5.12 -33.25 16.03
N LYS A 590 -4.54 -34.29 15.43
CA LYS A 590 -3.12 -34.63 15.57
C LYS A 590 -2.46 -34.82 14.21
N GLY A 591 -1.26 -34.27 14.07
CA GLY A 591 -0.42 -34.48 12.88
C GLY A 591 0.30 -35.82 12.95
N GLY A 592 0.33 -36.53 11.82
CA GLY A 592 1.09 -37.77 11.62
C GLY A 592 0.25 -38.90 11.02
N ASP A 593 0.95 -39.97 10.61
CA ASP A 593 0.36 -41.07 9.83
C ASP A 593 -0.08 -42.28 10.68
N TYR A 594 -0.46 -42.04 11.94
CA TYR A 594 -0.93 -43.08 12.85
C TYR A 594 -2.47 -43.09 12.95
N PRO A 595 -3.07 -44.27 13.22
CA PRO A 595 -4.51 -44.37 13.47
C PRO A 595 -4.93 -43.47 14.64
N PRO A 596 -6.09 -42.78 14.56
CA PRO A 596 -6.63 -41.94 15.65
C PRO A 596 -6.77 -42.66 16.99
N GLU A 597 -6.88 -43.99 16.99
CA GLU A 597 -6.98 -44.84 18.18
C GLU A 597 -5.70 -44.87 19.02
N LEU A 598 -4.54 -44.58 18.41
CA LEU A 598 -3.24 -44.58 19.06
C LEU A 598 -2.88 -43.22 19.70
N VAL A 599 -3.72 -42.20 19.51
CA VAL A 599 -3.56 -40.90 20.16
C VAL A 599 -3.84 -41.04 21.66
N PRO A 600 -2.89 -40.71 22.57
CA PRO A 600 -3.06 -40.90 24.02
C PRO A 600 -4.31 -40.22 24.59
N GLU A 601 -4.68 -39.04 24.07
CA GLU A 601 -5.85 -38.30 24.54
C GLU A 601 -7.18 -38.78 23.92
N ALA A 602 -7.17 -39.75 23.00
CA ALA A 602 -8.39 -40.20 22.32
C ALA A 602 -9.49 -40.74 23.25
N PRO A 603 -9.18 -41.53 24.31
CA PRO A 603 -10.20 -41.95 25.27
C PRO A 603 -10.84 -40.78 26.02
N LEU A 604 -10.09 -39.70 26.28
CA LEU A 604 -10.59 -38.51 26.96
C LEU A 604 -11.53 -37.72 26.06
N VAL A 605 -11.10 -37.41 24.83
CA VAL A 605 -11.88 -36.65 23.85
C VAL A 605 -13.23 -37.33 23.55
N ARG A 606 -13.21 -38.66 23.32
CA ARG A 606 -14.44 -39.44 23.07
C ARG A 606 -15.41 -39.42 24.24
N ARG A 607 -14.90 -39.50 25.49
CA ARG A 607 -15.73 -39.43 26.70
C ARG A 607 -16.41 -38.07 26.86
N LEU A 608 -15.78 -37.00 26.37
CA LEU A 608 -16.31 -35.64 26.36
C LEU A 608 -17.24 -35.38 25.17
N GLY A 609 -17.45 -36.36 24.28
CA GLY A 609 -18.33 -36.26 23.11
C GLY A 609 -17.65 -35.77 21.82
N GLY A 610 -16.34 -35.53 21.85
CA GLY A 610 -15.56 -35.07 20.69
C GLY A 610 -15.05 -36.21 19.80
N GLN A 611 -14.58 -35.85 18.61
CA GLN A 611 -13.96 -36.75 17.63
C GLN A 611 -12.45 -36.54 17.58
N VAL A 612 -11.69 -37.60 17.27
CA VAL A 612 -10.25 -37.50 17.02
C VAL A 612 -9.98 -37.69 15.54
N ARG A 613 -9.19 -36.79 14.95
CA ARG A 613 -8.75 -36.85 13.56
C ARG A 613 -7.24 -36.83 13.50
N THR A 614 -6.66 -37.75 12.73
CA THR A 614 -5.26 -37.67 12.32
C THR A 614 -5.21 -37.14 10.90
N LEU A 615 -4.41 -36.09 10.69
CA LEU A 615 -4.21 -35.48 9.39
C LEU A 615 -2.87 -35.95 8.81
N GLY A 616 -2.92 -36.36 7.54
CA GLY A 616 -1.78 -36.93 6.84
C GLY A 616 -0.58 -36.00 6.86
N TYR A 617 0.59 -36.57 7.17
CA TYR A 617 1.84 -35.85 7.14
C TYR A 617 2.17 -35.44 5.70
N VAL A 618 2.50 -34.16 5.46
CA VAL A 618 3.08 -33.76 4.16
C VAL A 618 4.55 -34.18 4.18
N PRO A 619 4.97 -35.16 3.36
CA PRO A 619 6.36 -35.61 3.36
C PRO A 619 7.22 -34.52 2.72
N ASP A 620 8.08 -33.88 3.53
CA ASP A 620 9.46 -33.56 3.14
C ASP A 620 10.27 -32.74 4.16
N ARG A 621 9.70 -32.25 5.27
CA ARG A 621 10.49 -31.42 6.21
C ARG A 621 9.99 -31.61 7.63
N SER A 622 10.65 -32.44 8.45
CA SER A 622 10.47 -32.40 9.91
C SER A 622 11.42 -31.36 10.50
N THR A 623 11.00 -30.67 11.56
CA THR A 623 11.88 -29.75 12.31
C THR A 623 13.19 -30.45 12.70
N SER A 624 13.14 -31.71 13.11
CA SER A 624 14.33 -32.50 13.43
C SER A 624 15.24 -32.68 12.22
N ALA A 625 14.70 -33.03 11.04
CA ALA A 625 15.48 -33.18 9.82
C ALA A 625 16.10 -31.87 9.30
N ILE A 626 15.46 -30.71 9.57
CA ILE A 626 16.05 -29.39 9.29
C ILE A 626 17.25 -29.16 10.21
N ILE A 627 17.09 -29.42 11.51
CA ILE A 627 18.13 -29.17 12.51
C ILE A 627 19.30 -30.16 12.37
N ASP A 628 19.02 -31.43 12.11
CA ASP A 628 20.05 -32.44 11.90
C ASP A 628 20.88 -32.12 10.64
N ARG A 629 20.26 -31.56 9.60
CA ARG A 629 20.96 -31.08 8.40
C ARG A 629 21.82 -29.84 8.67
N ILE A 630 21.36 -28.92 9.51
CA ILE A 630 22.16 -27.78 9.98
C ILE A 630 23.36 -28.27 10.80
N ARG A 631 23.15 -29.20 11.75
CA ARG A 631 24.20 -29.81 12.56
C ARG A 631 25.20 -30.60 11.72
N ALA A 632 24.74 -31.28 10.67
CA ALA A 632 25.60 -32.00 9.72
C ALA A 632 26.47 -31.04 8.87
N HIS A 633 25.97 -29.87 8.50
CA HIS A 633 26.76 -28.84 7.78
C HIS A 633 27.72 -28.06 8.70
N GLY A 634 27.47 -28.01 10.01
CA GLY A 634 28.37 -27.38 11.00
C GLY A 634 29.57 -28.24 11.41
N ALA A 635 29.56 -29.55 11.14
CA ALA A 635 30.61 -30.49 11.57
C ALA A 635 31.76 -30.64 10.55
N THR A 636 31.67 -30.05 9.36
CA THR A 636 32.72 -30.12 8.32
C THR A 636 33.56 -28.85 8.30
N ALA A 637 34.37 -28.65 9.34
CA ALA A 637 35.57 -27.82 9.24
C ALA A 637 36.62 -28.30 10.27
N PRO A 638 37.54 -29.22 9.90
CA PRO A 638 38.77 -29.35 10.63
C PRO A 638 39.61 -28.11 10.37
N VAL A 639 39.92 -27.36 11.42
CA VAL A 639 40.94 -26.32 11.43
C VAL A 639 42.28 -27.01 11.13
N ALA A 640 42.72 -26.93 9.87
CA ALA A 640 44.06 -27.33 9.48
C ALA A 640 45.02 -26.18 9.80
N GLY A 641 45.62 -26.23 10.99
CA GLY A 641 46.72 -25.37 11.38
C GLY A 641 47.50 -25.98 12.53
N GLN A 642 48.57 -26.72 12.22
CA GLN A 642 49.84 -26.76 12.96
C GLN A 642 50.78 -27.83 12.38
N ALA A 643 51.82 -27.37 11.67
CA ALA A 643 53.19 -27.88 11.76
C ALA A 643 54.14 -26.75 11.30
#